data_AF-C3YTH4-F1
#
_entry.id   AF-C3YTH4-F1
#
_cell.length_a   1.000
_cell.length_b   1.000
_cell.length_c   1.000
_cell.angle_alpha   90.00
_cell.angle_beta   90.00
_cell.angle_gamma   90.00
#
_symmetry.space_group_name_H-M   'P 1'
#
loop_
_entity.id
_entity.type
_entity.pdbx_description
1 polymer ?
#
loop_
_entity_poly.entity_id
_entity_poly.type
_entity_poly.pdbx_seq_one_letter_code
_entity_poly.pdbx_strand_id
1 'polypeptide(L)'
;MVRNNLGVRLGDVVSVQACPDVKYGKRIHVLPIDDSVEGITGNLFEVYLKPYFLEAYRPVHKGDTFLVRAAMRPVDFKVVETDPSNYCIVAPDTVIHCEGEPIKREDEEEALNEVGYDDIGGVRKQLAQIKEMVELPLRHPALFKAIGVKPPRGILLYGPPGVGKTLIARAVANETGAFFFLINGPEIMSKLAGESESNLRKAFEEAEKNAPAIIFIDEIDAIAPKRDKTHGEVERRIVSQLLTLMDGLKQRAHVVVMAATNRPNSIDAALRRFGRFDREVDIGIPDATGRLEILQIHTKNMKLADDVDLEQVASETHGHVGSDLAALCSEAALQQIREKMDLIDLEDENIDAEVLDSLAVTMENFRYALGQSNPSALRETVVEVPNTTWEDVGGLDNVKKELQELVQYPVEHPDKFLKFGMTPSRGVLFYGPPGCGKTLLAKAIANECQANFISIKGPELLTMWFGESEANVRDVFDKARQAAPCVLFFDELDSIAKSRGGNVGDGGGAADRVINQVLTEMDGMTDKKNVFIIGATNRPDIIDPAILRPGRLDQLIYIPLPDEPSRISILKANLRKSPVAKDVDLGYLAKVTHGFSGADLTEICQRACKLAIREAIEEEIRNEKARKDNPDLDMEDDYDPVPEIRRDHFEESMKFARRSVSDNDIRKYEMFAQTLQQSRGFGGNFRFPGQAGPSGGQGSGGTGGDNLYEEGDDDLYS
;
A
#
# COMPACT_ATOMS: atom_id res chain seq x y z
N MET A 1 4.30 36.85 -15.47
CA MET A 1 5.01 36.98 -16.75
C MET A 1 6.48 36.61 -16.65
N VAL A 2 7.40 37.45 -16.15
CA VAL A 2 8.82 37.04 -16.05
C VAL A 2 9.00 35.74 -15.25
N ARG A 3 8.27 35.58 -14.15
CA ARG A 3 8.22 34.33 -13.38
C ARG A 3 7.68 33.14 -14.18
N ASN A 4 6.69 33.38 -15.05
CA ASN A 4 6.08 32.33 -15.87
C ASN A 4 7.02 31.93 -17.02
N ASN A 5 7.65 32.90 -17.69
CA ASN A 5 8.65 32.65 -18.73
C ASN A 5 9.87 31.89 -18.21
N LEU A 6 10.24 32.13 -16.94
CA LEU A 6 11.33 31.43 -16.28
C LEU A 6 10.89 30.12 -15.59
N GLY A 7 9.59 29.80 -15.55
CA GLY A 7 9.06 28.64 -14.84
C GLY A 7 9.25 28.68 -13.31
N VAL A 8 9.46 29.86 -12.71
CA VAL A 8 9.80 30.02 -11.28
C VAL A 8 8.59 30.42 -10.41
N ARG A 9 8.43 29.74 -9.28
CA ARG A 9 7.36 29.93 -8.29
C ARG A 9 7.80 30.89 -7.17
N LEU A 10 6.87 31.23 -6.28
CA LEU A 10 7.17 32.05 -5.10
C LEU A 10 8.04 31.22 -4.14
N GLY A 11 9.22 31.72 -3.80
CA GLY A 11 10.13 31.06 -2.86
C GLY A 11 11.29 30.31 -3.53
N ASP A 12 11.31 30.21 -4.86
CA ASP A 12 12.39 29.53 -5.58
C ASP A 12 13.71 30.30 -5.46
N VAL A 13 14.80 29.54 -5.27
CA VAL A 13 16.15 30.08 -5.22
C VAL A 13 16.68 30.24 -6.65
N VAL A 14 16.83 31.48 -7.10
CA VAL A 14 17.34 31.80 -8.44
C VAL A 14 18.80 32.26 -8.38
N SER A 15 19.60 31.83 -9.37
CA SER A 15 20.96 32.33 -9.57
C SER A 15 20.94 33.45 -10.61
N VAL A 16 21.41 34.63 -10.23
CA VAL A 16 21.46 35.81 -11.10
C VAL A 16 22.91 36.11 -11.46
N GLN A 17 23.21 36.17 -12.75
CA GLN A 17 24.54 36.48 -13.28
C GLN A 17 24.48 37.67 -14.23
N ALA A 18 25.52 38.51 -14.21
CA ALA A 18 25.65 39.59 -15.17
C ALA A 18 25.99 39.04 -16.56
N CYS A 19 25.21 39.40 -17.57
CA CYS A 19 25.46 39.07 -18.97
C CYS A 19 25.82 40.35 -19.75
N PRO A 20 27.10 40.72 -19.85
CA PRO A 20 27.51 41.98 -20.48
C PRO A 20 27.48 41.94 -22.02
N ASP A 21 27.49 40.75 -22.63
CA ASP A 21 27.67 40.56 -24.09
C ASP A 21 26.35 40.31 -24.84
N VAL A 22 25.24 40.93 -24.43
CA VAL A 22 23.97 40.79 -25.15
C VAL A 22 23.98 41.64 -26.43
N LYS A 23 23.84 40.98 -27.58
CA LYS A 23 23.85 41.64 -28.89
C LYS A 23 22.50 42.31 -29.19
N TYR A 24 22.53 43.37 -29.99
CA TYR A 24 21.32 43.93 -30.59
C TYR A 24 20.72 42.95 -31.59
N GLY A 25 19.39 42.83 -31.56
CA GLY A 25 18.64 41.99 -32.48
C GLY A 25 18.65 42.59 -33.88
N LYS A 26 18.90 41.77 -34.90
CA LYS A 26 18.69 42.16 -36.29
C LYS A 26 17.22 42.05 -36.65
N ARG A 27 16.59 40.95 -36.23
CA ARG A 27 15.18 40.65 -36.46
C ARG A 27 14.59 39.91 -35.28
N ILE A 28 13.32 40.19 -34.99
CA ILE A 28 12.50 39.40 -34.08
C ILE A 28 11.17 39.07 -34.75
N HIS A 29 10.64 37.88 -34.49
CA HIS A 29 9.30 37.47 -34.90
C HIS A 29 8.43 37.32 -33.67
N VAL A 30 7.31 38.04 -33.64
CA VAL A 30 6.42 38.17 -32.50
C VAL A 30 4.99 37.94 -32.97
N LEU A 31 4.25 37.06 -32.30
CA LEU A 31 2.85 36.79 -32.63
C LEU A 31 1.95 37.07 -31.42
N PRO A 32 0.71 37.54 -31.64
CA PRO A 32 -0.26 37.71 -30.56
C PRO A 32 -0.82 36.38 -30.06
N ILE A 33 -1.27 36.35 -28.80
CA ILE A 33 -2.10 35.27 -28.27
C ILE A 33 -3.56 35.51 -28.67
N ASP A 34 -4.23 34.48 -29.18
CA ASP A 34 -5.55 34.53 -29.83
C ASP A 34 -6.66 35.17 -28.99
N ASP A 35 -6.80 34.75 -27.73
CA ASP A 35 -7.81 35.25 -26.79
C ASP A 35 -7.66 36.76 -26.49
N SER A 36 -6.43 37.27 -26.55
CA SER A 36 -6.10 38.66 -26.26
C SER A 36 -6.37 39.59 -27.43
N VAL A 37 -6.49 39.05 -28.66
CA VAL A 37 -6.79 39.80 -29.88
C VAL A 37 -8.20 39.58 -30.42
N GLU A 38 -9.03 38.80 -29.74
CA GLU A 38 -10.42 38.59 -30.12
C GLU A 38 -11.19 39.93 -30.20
N GLY A 39 -11.79 40.22 -31.35
CA GLY A 39 -12.51 41.46 -31.62
C GLY A 39 -11.64 42.69 -31.92
N ILE A 40 -10.30 42.58 -31.88
CA ILE A 40 -9.39 43.67 -32.25
C ILE A 40 -9.16 43.65 -33.77
N THR A 41 -9.40 44.79 -34.43
CA THR A 41 -9.16 44.96 -35.87
C THR A 41 -8.12 46.04 -36.13
N GLY A 42 -7.31 45.88 -37.18
CA GLY A 42 -6.25 46.83 -37.56
C GLY A 42 -4.83 46.29 -37.40
N ASN A 43 -3.83 47.16 -37.53
CA ASN A 43 -2.42 46.78 -37.50
C ASN A 43 -1.87 46.77 -36.07
N LEU A 44 -1.74 45.57 -35.50
CA LEU A 44 -1.21 45.34 -34.14
C LEU A 44 0.23 45.86 -33.96
N PHE A 45 1.03 45.86 -35.03
CA PHE A 45 2.41 46.33 -34.98
C PHE A 45 2.49 47.84 -34.68
N GLU A 46 1.72 48.67 -35.40
CA GLU A 46 1.76 50.14 -35.23
C GLU A 46 1.17 50.60 -33.89
N VAL A 47 0.16 49.88 -33.38
CA VAL A 47 -0.57 50.28 -32.16
C VAL A 47 0.09 49.76 -30.88
N TYR A 48 0.61 48.53 -30.89
CA TYR A 48 1.14 47.87 -29.68
C TYR A 48 2.67 47.74 -29.73
N LEU A 49 3.20 47.01 -30.70
CA LEU A 49 4.61 46.61 -30.68
C LEU A 49 5.57 47.78 -30.91
N LYS A 50 5.27 48.67 -31.86
CA LYS A 50 6.12 49.80 -32.20
C LYS A 50 6.28 50.77 -31.02
N PRO A 51 5.21 51.28 -30.37
CA PRO A 51 5.37 52.08 -29.14
C PRO A 51 6.11 51.34 -28.02
N TYR A 52 5.84 50.04 -27.85
CA TYR A 52 6.43 49.24 -26.78
C TYR A 52 7.96 49.11 -26.87
N PHE A 53 8.50 48.95 -28.09
CA PHE A 53 9.93 48.79 -28.33
C PHE A 53 10.66 50.09 -28.72
N LEU A 54 9.95 51.12 -29.19
CA LEU A 54 10.57 52.37 -29.65
C LEU A 54 11.02 53.27 -28.48
N GLU A 55 10.35 53.21 -27.34
CA GLU A 55 10.66 54.03 -26.16
C GLU A 55 11.73 53.44 -25.24
N ALA A 56 12.12 52.17 -25.43
CA ALA A 56 13.07 51.50 -24.55
C ALA A 56 13.82 50.35 -25.23
N TYR A 57 15.11 50.23 -24.93
CA TYR A 57 15.90 49.03 -25.23
C TYR A 57 15.43 47.89 -24.33
N ARG A 58 14.74 46.90 -24.92
CA ARG A 58 14.17 45.77 -24.16
C ARG A 58 14.89 44.47 -24.51
N PRO A 59 15.41 43.72 -23.53
CA PRO A 59 15.88 42.37 -23.77
C PRO A 59 14.69 41.44 -24.03
N VAL A 60 14.86 40.54 -24.99
CA VAL A 60 13.88 39.49 -25.30
C VAL A 60 14.60 38.15 -25.47
N HIS A 61 13.96 37.06 -25.03
CA HIS A 61 14.38 35.70 -25.30
C HIS A 61 13.34 34.99 -26.19
N LYS A 62 13.79 34.09 -27.05
CA LYS A 62 12.92 33.20 -27.84
C LYS A 62 12.05 32.37 -26.90
N GLY A 63 10.73 32.42 -27.08
CA GLY A 63 9.75 31.77 -26.21
C GLY A 63 9.17 32.66 -25.11
N ASP A 64 9.69 33.88 -24.90
CA ASP A 64 9.12 34.78 -23.91
C ASP A 64 7.69 35.21 -24.28
N THR A 65 6.81 35.20 -23.30
CA THR A 65 5.51 35.89 -23.36
C THR A 65 5.58 37.23 -22.64
N PHE A 66 4.96 38.27 -23.20
CA PHE A 66 4.92 39.60 -22.60
C PHE A 66 3.63 40.34 -22.92
N LEU A 67 3.16 41.13 -21.94
CA LEU A 67 1.94 41.93 -22.02
C LEU A 67 2.29 43.33 -22.53
N VAL A 68 1.64 43.75 -23.61
CA VAL A 68 1.70 45.14 -24.07
C VAL A 68 0.41 45.85 -23.66
N ARG A 69 0.54 46.83 -22.77
CA ARG A 69 -0.55 47.70 -22.36
C ARG A 69 -0.56 48.95 -23.22
N ALA A 70 -1.31 48.91 -24.32
CA ALA A 70 -1.58 50.06 -25.17
C ALA A 70 -3.08 50.12 -25.51
N ALA A 71 -3.58 51.30 -25.91
CA ALA A 71 -5.00 51.53 -26.22
C ALA A 71 -5.95 51.12 -25.06
N MET A 72 -7.14 50.57 -25.37
CA MET A 72 -8.22 50.25 -24.41
C MET A 72 -8.16 48.83 -23.84
N ARG A 73 -7.40 47.90 -24.46
CA ARG A 73 -7.29 46.50 -24.03
C ARG A 73 -5.82 46.06 -24.09
N PRO A 74 -5.29 45.38 -23.07
CA PRO A 74 -3.94 44.87 -23.13
C PRO A 74 -3.88 43.60 -24.01
N VAL A 75 -2.78 43.42 -24.73
CA VAL A 75 -2.58 42.29 -25.66
C VAL A 75 -1.34 41.50 -25.25
N ASP A 76 -1.45 40.18 -25.23
CA ASP A 76 -0.34 39.28 -24.96
C ASP A 76 0.37 38.92 -26.26
N PHE A 77 1.69 38.95 -26.23
CA PHE A 77 2.55 38.61 -27.35
C PHE A 77 3.58 37.57 -26.94
N LYS A 78 3.91 36.67 -27.88
CA LYS A 78 4.98 35.69 -27.73
C LYS A 78 6.10 35.96 -28.74
N VAL A 79 7.34 35.92 -28.27
CA VAL A 79 8.53 35.96 -29.13
C VAL A 79 8.75 34.57 -29.74
N VAL A 80 8.45 34.42 -31.03
CA VAL A 80 8.59 33.14 -31.74
C VAL A 80 10.03 32.89 -32.13
N GLU A 81 10.74 33.93 -32.58
CA GLU A 81 12.10 33.81 -33.09
C GLU A 81 12.91 35.10 -32.89
N THR A 82 14.23 34.95 -32.73
CA THR A 82 15.20 36.04 -32.55
C THR A 82 16.47 35.77 -33.37
N ASP A 83 17.00 36.79 -34.04
CA ASP A 83 18.26 36.74 -34.84
C ASP A 83 19.22 37.83 -34.31
N PRO A 84 20.48 37.51 -33.92
CA PRO A 84 21.28 36.32 -34.25
C PRO A 84 21.40 35.23 -33.18
N SER A 85 20.77 35.40 -32.03
CA SER A 85 20.85 34.47 -30.90
C SER A 85 19.49 34.29 -30.26
N ASN A 86 19.32 33.25 -29.45
CA ASN A 86 18.07 32.98 -28.72
C ASN A 86 17.67 34.09 -27.75
N TYR A 87 18.56 35.04 -27.47
CA TYR A 87 18.26 36.28 -26.74
C TYR A 87 18.96 37.45 -27.41
N CYS A 88 18.32 38.62 -27.40
CA CYS A 88 18.88 39.85 -27.94
C CYS A 88 18.22 41.08 -27.29
N ILE A 89 18.83 42.25 -27.47
CA ILE A 89 18.21 43.54 -27.13
C ILE A 89 17.52 44.07 -28.37
N VAL A 90 16.21 44.32 -28.27
CA VAL A 90 15.45 45.02 -29.31
C VAL A 90 15.82 46.49 -29.25
N ALA A 91 16.38 46.98 -30.34
CA ALA A 91 16.82 48.35 -30.54
C ALA A 91 15.98 49.02 -31.65
N PRO A 92 16.04 50.36 -31.82
CA PRO A 92 15.25 51.05 -32.84
C PRO A 92 15.49 50.60 -34.29
N ASP A 93 16.64 49.98 -34.57
CA ASP A 93 17.02 49.41 -35.87
C ASP A 93 16.65 47.92 -36.04
N THR A 94 16.15 47.27 -34.99
CA THR A 94 15.68 45.88 -35.04
C THR A 94 14.39 45.77 -35.88
N VAL A 95 14.36 44.88 -36.85
CA VAL A 95 13.14 44.62 -37.64
C VAL A 95 12.22 43.69 -36.88
N ILE A 96 10.99 44.14 -36.62
CA ILE A 96 9.98 43.37 -35.88
C ILE A 96 8.96 42.83 -36.88
N HIS A 97 8.87 41.51 -36.99
CA HIS A 97 7.86 40.83 -37.80
C HIS A 97 6.68 40.43 -36.91
N CYS A 98 5.46 40.77 -37.34
CA CYS A 98 4.20 40.48 -36.64
C CYS A 98 3.17 39.77 -37.53
N GLU A 99 3.62 39.17 -38.63
CA GLU A 99 2.77 38.45 -39.58
C GLU A 99 2.73 36.96 -39.22
N GLY A 100 1.53 36.39 -39.14
CA GLY A 100 1.28 34.98 -38.80
C GLY A 100 -0.10 34.78 -38.18
N GLU A 101 -0.49 33.52 -37.99
CA GLU A 101 -1.70 33.17 -37.24
C GLU A 101 -1.48 33.42 -35.74
N PRO A 102 -2.47 33.95 -35.00
CA PRO A 102 -2.39 34.06 -33.55
C PRO A 102 -2.12 32.70 -32.89
N ILE A 103 -1.35 32.72 -31.81
CA ILE A 103 -1.01 31.51 -31.05
C ILE A 103 -2.16 31.23 -30.09
N LYS A 104 -2.62 29.97 -30.05
CA LYS A 104 -3.63 29.54 -29.09
C LYS A 104 -3.05 29.48 -27.68
N ARG A 105 -3.71 30.12 -26.72
CA ARG A 105 -3.30 30.04 -25.30
C ARG A 105 -3.34 28.61 -24.77
N GLU A 106 -4.35 27.84 -25.17
CA GLU A 106 -4.52 26.44 -24.75
C GLU A 106 -3.30 25.58 -25.10
N ASP A 107 -2.78 25.68 -26.33
CA ASP A 107 -1.60 24.93 -26.78
C ASP A 107 -0.32 25.32 -25.99
N GLU A 108 -0.21 26.57 -25.52
CA GLU A 108 0.87 27.06 -24.66
C GLU A 108 0.74 26.59 -23.21
N GLU A 109 -0.47 26.64 -22.66
CA GLU A 109 -0.78 26.21 -21.30
C GLU A 109 -0.68 24.69 -21.15
N GLU A 110 -1.06 23.93 -22.18
CA GLU A 110 -0.83 22.47 -22.24
C GLU A 110 0.67 22.13 -22.20
N ALA A 111 1.51 22.90 -22.90
CA ALA A 111 2.97 22.73 -22.85
C ALA A 111 3.58 23.12 -21.49
N LEU A 112 3.00 24.09 -20.79
CA LEU A 112 3.38 24.48 -19.42
C LEU A 112 2.86 23.51 -18.34
N ASN A 113 1.81 22.73 -18.65
CA ASN A 113 1.20 21.72 -17.79
C ASN A 113 1.79 20.31 -17.99
N GLU A 114 2.93 20.20 -18.68
CA GLU A 114 3.64 18.93 -18.81
C GLU A 114 4.04 18.39 -17.43
N VAL A 115 3.70 17.12 -17.18
CA VAL A 115 3.99 16.43 -15.91
C VAL A 115 5.49 16.50 -15.62
N GLY A 116 5.85 17.06 -14.47
CA GLY A 116 7.23 17.16 -14.00
C GLY A 116 7.51 16.29 -12.77
N TYR A 117 8.72 16.40 -12.23
CA TYR A 117 9.06 15.72 -10.96
C TYR A 117 8.29 16.24 -9.75
N ASP A 118 7.84 17.50 -9.81
CA ASP A 118 7.05 18.12 -8.74
C ASP A 118 5.62 17.57 -8.65
N ASP A 119 5.16 16.86 -9.67
CA ASP A 119 3.83 16.24 -9.73
C ASP A 119 3.86 14.76 -9.31
N ILE A 120 4.98 14.29 -8.75
CA ILE A 120 5.18 12.92 -8.27
C ILE A 120 5.48 12.92 -6.77
N GLY A 121 4.58 12.32 -5.98
CA GLY A 121 4.74 12.15 -4.53
C GLY A 121 5.08 10.71 -4.11
N GLY A 122 5.73 10.55 -2.97
CA GLY A 122 5.88 9.27 -2.25
C GLY A 122 6.91 8.27 -2.79
N VAL A 123 7.65 8.63 -3.84
CA VAL A 123 8.62 7.72 -4.50
C VAL A 123 10.03 8.32 -4.63
N ARG A 124 10.44 9.19 -3.70
CA ARG A 124 11.72 9.93 -3.76
C ARG A 124 12.95 9.04 -4.01
N LYS A 125 13.05 7.90 -3.32
CA LYS A 125 14.20 6.98 -3.43
C LYS A 125 14.26 6.33 -4.82
N GLN A 126 13.10 5.87 -5.30
CA GLN A 126 12.94 5.24 -6.61
C GLN A 126 13.22 6.26 -7.72
N LEU A 127 12.68 7.47 -7.58
CA LEU A 127 12.89 8.55 -8.54
C LEU A 127 14.38 8.94 -8.64
N ALA A 128 15.10 8.99 -7.51
CA ALA A 128 16.54 9.24 -7.53
C ALA A 128 17.33 8.16 -8.31
N GLN A 129 16.98 6.89 -8.15
CA GLN A 129 17.58 5.80 -8.93
C GLN A 129 17.27 5.94 -10.42
N ILE A 130 16.03 6.27 -10.77
CA ILE A 130 15.63 6.45 -12.18
C ILE A 130 16.36 7.65 -12.79
N LYS A 131 16.48 8.77 -12.06
CA LYS A 131 17.29 9.93 -12.50
C LYS A 131 18.74 9.52 -12.79
N GLU A 132 19.38 8.78 -11.89
CA GLU A 132 20.75 8.29 -12.11
C GLU A 132 20.86 7.39 -13.36
N MET A 133 19.87 6.52 -13.58
CA MET A 133 19.91 5.55 -14.69
C MET A 133 19.51 6.15 -16.04
N VAL A 134 18.69 7.20 -16.07
CA VAL A 134 18.13 7.79 -17.30
C VAL A 134 18.74 9.15 -17.62
N GLU A 135 18.83 10.05 -16.65
CA GLU A 135 19.30 11.42 -16.86
C GLU A 135 20.81 11.45 -17.18
N LEU A 136 21.63 10.70 -16.44
CA LEU A 136 23.09 10.70 -16.65
C LEU A 136 23.48 10.24 -18.07
N PRO A 137 22.95 9.13 -18.62
CA PRO A 137 23.27 8.73 -20.00
C PRO A 137 22.80 9.71 -21.07
N LEU A 138 21.65 10.37 -20.85
CA LEU A 138 21.06 11.28 -21.83
C LEU A 138 21.73 12.66 -21.81
N ARG A 139 21.96 13.23 -20.62
CA ARG A 139 22.57 14.57 -20.47
C ARG A 139 24.09 14.56 -20.56
N HIS A 140 24.74 13.50 -20.08
CA HIS A 140 26.20 13.42 -19.97
C HIS A 140 26.81 12.15 -20.60
N PRO A 141 26.57 11.88 -21.90
CA PRO A 141 27.07 10.66 -22.55
C PRO A 141 28.60 10.55 -22.56
N ALA A 142 29.31 11.69 -22.47
CA ALA A 142 30.77 11.73 -22.39
C ALA A 142 31.33 11.04 -21.13
N LEU A 143 30.61 11.05 -20.00
CA LEU A 143 31.05 10.41 -18.75
C LEU A 143 31.14 8.89 -18.92
N PHE A 144 30.10 8.26 -19.49
CA PHE A 144 30.09 6.82 -19.76
C PHE A 144 31.18 6.42 -20.75
N LYS A 145 31.43 7.26 -21.76
CA LYS A 145 32.52 7.04 -22.72
C LYS A 145 33.91 7.11 -22.06
N ALA A 146 34.12 8.04 -21.13
CA ALA A 146 35.39 8.20 -20.43
C ALA A 146 35.66 7.08 -19.41
N ILE A 147 34.61 6.66 -18.69
CA ILE A 147 34.69 5.58 -17.69
C ILE A 147 34.76 4.19 -18.36
N GLY A 148 34.29 4.07 -19.61
CA GLY A 148 34.29 2.79 -20.35
C GLY A 148 33.20 1.82 -19.91
N VAL A 149 32.19 2.31 -19.18
CA VAL A 149 31.04 1.53 -18.72
C VAL A 149 29.86 1.78 -19.66
N LYS A 150 29.11 0.72 -19.95
CA LYS A 150 27.89 0.81 -20.76
C LYS A 150 26.74 1.34 -19.89
N PRO A 151 25.97 2.33 -20.34
CA PRO A 151 24.78 2.76 -19.63
C PRO A 151 23.73 1.63 -19.60
N PRO A 152 22.84 1.62 -18.59
CA PRO A 152 21.73 0.68 -18.57
C PRO A 152 20.82 0.90 -19.78
N ARG A 153 20.29 -0.19 -20.34
CA ARG A 153 19.49 -0.15 -21.58
C ARG A 153 18.00 -0.24 -21.30
N GLY A 154 17.65 -1.00 -20.27
CA GLY A 154 16.28 -1.32 -19.94
C GLY A 154 16.02 -1.15 -18.45
N ILE A 155 14.99 -0.40 -18.11
CA ILE A 155 14.51 -0.26 -16.73
C ILE A 155 13.11 -0.85 -16.66
N LEU A 156 12.91 -1.83 -15.79
CA LEU A 156 11.60 -2.41 -15.50
C LEU A 156 11.06 -1.83 -14.19
N LEU A 157 10.00 -1.03 -14.30
CA LEU A 157 9.21 -0.55 -13.18
C LEU A 157 8.17 -1.61 -12.84
N TYR A 158 8.11 -2.05 -11.58
CA TYR A 158 7.09 -2.98 -11.13
C TYR A 158 6.46 -2.53 -9.82
N GLY A 159 5.23 -2.94 -9.56
CA GLY A 159 4.49 -2.61 -8.34
C GLY A 159 2.98 -2.69 -8.55
N PRO A 160 2.16 -2.46 -7.53
CA PRO A 160 0.70 -2.50 -7.64
C PRO A 160 0.16 -1.54 -8.72
N PRO A 161 -1.05 -1.78 -9.26
CA PRO A 161 -1.71 -0.82 -10.14
C PRO A 161 -1.97 0.50 -9.39
N GLY A 162 -1.95 1.63 -10.10
CA GLY A 162 -2.32 2.93 -9.52
C GLY A 162 -1.22 3.67 -8.74
N VAL A 163 -0.03 3.09 -8.59
CA VAL A 163 1.13 3.74 -7.90
C VAL A 163 1.85 4.80 -8.75
N GLY A 164 1.44 5.04 -9.99
CA GLY A 164 2.01 6.09 -10.85
C GLY A 164 3.21 5.67 -11.73
N LYS A 165 3.38 4.38 -12.06
CA LYS A 165 4.48 3.91 -12.94
C LYS A 165 4.55 4.67 -14.29
N THR A 166 3.41 4.85 -14.95
CA THR A 166 3.26 5.59 -16.21
C THR A 166 3.53 7.08 -16.03
N LEU A 167 3.11 7.66 -14.90
CA LEU A 167 3.35 9.06 -14.55
C LEU A 167 4.84 9.34 -14.37
N ILE A 168 5.55 8.45 -13.68
CA ILE A 168 7.01 8.53 -13.48
C ILE A 168 7.75 8.55 -14.83
N ALA A 169 7.40 7.64 -15.74
CA ALA A 169 8.06 7.57 -17.04
C ALA A 169 7.86 8.85 -17.88
N ARG A 170 6.65 9.42 -17.85
CA ARG A 170 6.36 10.69 -18.53
C ARG A 170 7.15 11.85 -17.93
N ALA A 171 7.14 11.99 -16.60
CA ALA A 171 7.88 13.06 -15.93
C ALA A 171 9.39 13.00 -16.21
N VAL A 172 9.97 11.79 -16.23
CA VAL A 172 11.39 11.62 -16.57
C VAL A 172 11.68 12.06 -18.01
N ALA A 173 10.79 11.79 -18.95
CA ALA A 173 10.97 12.20 -20.34
C ALA A 173 10.88 13.71 -20.52
N ASN A 174 9.87 14.33 -19.91
CA ASN A 174 9.67 15.78 -19.94
C ASN A 174 10.86 16.51 -19.31
N GLU A 175 11.32 16.09 -18.13
CA GLU A 175 12.46 16.75 -17.46
C GLU A 175 13.79 16.56 -18.20
N THR A 176 13.98 15.41 -18.86
CA THR A 176 15.19 15.15 -19.65
C THR A 176 15.15 15.80 -21.04
N GLY A 177 13.99 16.29 -21.48
CA GLY A 177 13.76 16.80 -22.83
C GLY A 177 13.95 15.73 -23.91
N ALA A 178 13.82 14.45 -23.56
CA ALA A 178 13.99 13.34 -24.48
C ALA A 178 12.68 13.03 -25.21
N PHE A 179 12.77 12.62 -26.47
CA PHE A 179 11.59 12.18 -27.22
C PHE A 179 10.91 10.98 -26.54
N PHE A 180 9.65 11.13 -26.15
CA PHE A 180 8.90 10.08 -25.45
C PHE A 180 8.01 9.29 -26.42
N PHE A 181 8.24 7.98 -26.51
CA PHE A 181 7.40 7.08 -27.31
C PHE A 181 6.69 6.06 -26.41
N LEU A 182 5.36 6.17 -26.31
CA LEU A 182 4.54 5.26 -25.52
C LEU A 182 4.09 4.05 -26.35
N ILE A 183 4.28 2.85 -25.81
CA ILE A 183 3.76 1.59 -26.32
C ILE A 183 2.83 1.01 -25.26
N ASN A 184 1.55 0.88 -25.58
CA ASN A 184 0.57 0.26 -24.69
C ASN A 184 0.43 -1.23 -25.01
N GLY A 185 0.70 -2.10 -24.03
CA GLY A 185 0.74 -3.56 -24.19
C GLY A 185 -0.48 -4.16 -24.89
N PRO A 186 -1.69 -4.00 -24.31
CA PRO A 186 -2.95 -4.39 -24.94
C PRO A 186 -3.17 -3.87 -26.38
N GLU A 187 -2.72 -2.65 -26.69
CA GLU A 187 -2.92 -2.06 -28.02
C GLU A 187 -2.08 -2.79 -29.09
N ILE A 188 -0.88 -3.24 -28.73
CA ILE A 188 -0.03 -4.05 -29.62
C ILE A 188 -0.64 -5.43 -29.84
N MET A 189 -1.24 -6.04 -28.82
CA MET A 189 -1.77 -7.41 -28.87
C MET A 189 -3.11 -7.53 -29.60
N SER A 190 -3.90 -6.45 -29.69
CA SER A 190 -5.21 -6.46 -30.35
C SER A 190 -5.15 -6.43 -31.89
N LYS A 191 -3.98 -6.12 -32.48
CA LYS A 191 -3.77 -6.03 -33.93
C LYS A 191 -3.36 -7.39 -34.53
N LEU A 192 -3.48 -7.52 -35.86
CA LEU A 192 -3.08 -8.75 -36.56
C LEU A 192 -1.58 -9.03 -36.32
N ALA A 193 -1.19 -10.30 -36.17
CA ALA A 193 0.16 -10.74 -35.80
C ALA A 193 1.32 -9.98 -36.48
N GLY A 194 1.26 -9.80 -37.81
CA GLY A 194 2.31 -9.08 -38.56
C GLY A 194 2.30 -7.56 -38.37
N GLU A 195 1.15 -7.00 -38.00
CA GLU A 195 0.98 -5.59 -37.69
C GLU A 195 1.57 -5.25 -36.31
N SER A 196 1.35 -6.12 -35.31
CA SER A 196 1.94 -5.98 -33.98
C SER A 196 3.49 -5.97 -34.03
N GLU A 197 4.09 -6.90 -34.79
CA GLU A 197 5.55 -6.93 -35.00
C GLU A 197 6.06 -5.70 -35.77
N SER A 198 5.32 -5.27 -36.80
CA SER A 198 5.68 -4.08 -37.59
C SER A 198 5.63 -2.81 -36.74
N ASN A 199 4.61 -2.67 -35.89
CA ASN A 199 4.44 -1.50 -35.02
C ASN A 199 5.55 -1.42 -33.97
N LEU A 200 5.92 -2.55 -33.35
CA LEU A 200 7.09 -2.59 -32.45
C LEU A 200 8.37 -2.16 -33.16
N ARG A 201 8.59 -2.62 -34.40
CA ARG A 201 9.78 -2.23 -35.18
C ARG A 201 9.78 -0.73 -35.50
N LYS A 202 8.65 -0.19 -35.95
CA LYS A 202 8.48 1.24 -36.24
C LYS A 202 8.74 2.10 -35.01
N ALA A 203 8.21 1.72 -33.85
CA ALA A 203 8.42 2.43 -32.59
C ALA A 203 9.91 2.57 -32.23
N PHE A 204 10.67 1.48 -32.34
CA PHE A 204 12.12 1.50 -32.08
C PHE A 204 12.89 2.31 -33.13
N GLU A 205 12.53 2.21 -34.41
CA GLU A 205 13.15 2.98 -35.49
C GLU A 205 12.88 4.49 -35.36
N GLU A 206 11.68 4.87 -34.94
CA GLU A 206 11.29 6.27 -34.72
C GLU A 206 12.02 6.87 -33.51
N ALA A 207 12.11 6.13 -32.40
CA ALA A 207 12.91 6.54 -31.26
C ALA A 207 14.41 6.67 -31.59
N GLU A 208 14.99 5.77 -32.41
CA GLU A 208 16.40 5.90 -32.85
C GLU A 208 16.61 7.13 -33.74
N LYS A 209 15.62 7.53 -34.55
CA LYS A 209 15.68 8.74 -35.38
C LYS A 209 15.59 10.04 -34.58
N ASN A 210 14.80 10.04 -33.50
CA ASN A 210 14.53 11.20 -32.66
C ASN A 210 15.39 11.23 -31.37
N ALA A 211 16.50 10.51 -31.36
CA ALA A 211 17.39 10.45 -30.20
C ALA A 211 17.94 11.84 -29.79
N PRO A 212 18.04 12.16 -28.48
CA PRO A 212 17.80 11.30 -27.31
C PRO A 212 16.32 10.94 -27.09
N ALA A 213 16.03 9.67 -26.81
CA ALA A 213 14.65 9.18 -26.72
C ALA A 213 14.43 8.14 -25.60
N ILE A 214 13.21 8.10 -25.09
CA ILE A 214 12.72 7.10 -24.12
C ILE A 214 11.56 6.34 -24.77
N ILE A 215 11.71 5.02 -24.90
CA ILE A 215 10.60 4.13 -25.28
C ILE A 215 10.00 3.60 -23.98
N PHE A 216 8.72 3.89 -23.72
CA PHE A 216 8.02 3.39 -22.55
C PHE A 216 7.00 2.32 -22.95
N ILE A 217 7.15 1.09 -22.45
CA ILE A 217 6.25 -0.04 -22.67
C ILE A 217 5.38 -0.23 -21.43
N ASP A 218 4.14 0.21 -21.49
CA ASP A 218 3.17 -0.01 -20.41
C ASP A 218 2.54 -1.40 -20.53
N GLU A 219 2.21 -1.99 -19.38
CA GLU A 219 1.67 -3.36 -19.28
C GLU A 219 2.45 -4.40 -20.11
N ILE A 220 3.78 -4.43 -19.93
CA ILE A 220 4.66 -5.32 -20.71
C ILE A 220 4.32 -6.80 -20.53
N ASP A 221 3.68 -7.19 -19.43
CA ASP A 221 3.19 -8.55 -19.20
C ASP A 221 2.09 -8.99 -20.18
N ALA A 222 1.39 -8.05 -20.83
CA ALA A 222 0.49 -8.36 -21.94
C ALA A 222 1.24 -8.74 -23.22
N ILE A 223 2.39 -8.09 -23.49
CA ILE A 223 3.21 -8.35 -24.69
C ILE A 223 4.09 -9.58 -24.48
N ALA A 224 4.68 -9.73 -23.29
CA ALA A 224 5.72 -10.70 -23.01
C ALA A 224 5.48 -11.57 -21.77
N PRO A 225 4.38 -12.35 -21.74
CA PRO A 225 4.16 -13.32 -20.68
C PRO A 225 5.17 -14.47 -20.75
N LYS A 226 5.30 -15.23 -19.66
CA LYS A 226 6.09 -16.48 -19.62
C LYS A 226 5.64 -17.44 -20.72
N ARG A 227 6.63 -17.98 -21.46
CA ARG A 227 6.42 -18.90 -22.59
C ARG A 227 5.54 -20.12 -22.29
N ASP A 228 5.59 -20.58 -21.05
CA ASP A 228 4.83 -21.75 -20.57
C ASP A 228 3.33 -21.43 -20.41
N LYS A 229 2.98 -20.16 -20.17
CA LYS A 229 1.60 -19.66 -20.08
C LYS A 229 1.06 -19.14 -21.42
N THR A 230 1.91 -19.01 -22.43
CA THR A 230 1.56 -18.49 -23.77
C THR A 230 0.93 -19.60 -24.61
N HIS A 231 -0.35 -19.48 -24.94
CA HIS A 231 -1.08 -20.48 -25.74
C HIS A 231 -0.96 -20.26 -27.26
N GLY A 232 -0.49 -19.09 -27.72
CA GLY A 232 -0.38 -18.75 -29.14
C GLY A 232 1.06 -18.68 -29.69
N GLU A 233 1.27 -19.18 -30.92
CA GLU A 233 2.55 -19.02 -31.64
C GLU A 233 2.84 -17.54 -31.97
N VAL A 234 1.79 -16.76 -32.25
CA VAL A 234 1.88 -15.32 -32.53
C VAL A 234 2.49 -14.56 -31.37
N GLU A 235 1.99 -14.79 -30.15
CA GLU A 235 2.47 -14.12 -28.94
C GLU A 235 3.96 -14.42 -28.71
N ARG A 236 4.39 -15.68 -28.90
CA ARG A 236 5.81 -16.08 -28.81
C ARG A 236 6.71 -15.36 -29.82
N ARG A 237 6.20 -15.09 -31.03
CA ARG A 237 6.94 -14.32 -32.04
C ARG A 237 7.08 -12.85 -31.64
N ILE A 238 6.04 -12.24 -31.09
CA ILE A 238 6.09 -10.87 -30.57
C ILE A 238 7.13 -10.75 -29.45
N VAL A 239 7.15 -11.69 -28.49
CA VAL A 239 8.21 -11.74 -27.45
C VAL A 239 9.59 -11.83 -28.07
N SER A 240 9.76 -12.74 -29.04
CA SER A 240 11.05 -12.94 -29.72
C SER A 240 11.49 -11.70 -30.51
N GLN A 241 10.55 -10.98 -31.11
CA GLN A 241 10.79 -9.73 -31.83
C GLN A 241 11.21 -8.62 -30.87
N LEU A 242 10.53 -8.46 -29.73
CA LEU A 242 10.91 -7.49 -28.70
C LEU A 242 12.33 -7.77 -28.15
N LEU A 243 12.65 -9.04 -27.87
CA LEU A 243 14.00 -9.45 -27.45
C LEU A 243 15.05 -9.07 -28.49
N THR A 244 14.75 -9.29 -29.78
CA THR A 244 15.65 -8.95 -30.89
C THR A 244 15.85 -7.44 -31.02
N LEU A 245 14.80 -6.64 -30.80
CA LEU A 245 14.90 -5.17 -30.83
C LEU A 245 15.74 -4.64 -29.66
N MET A 246 15.54 -5.16 -28.44
CA MET A 246 16.33 -4.81 -27.26
C MET A 246 17.82 -5.14 -27.45
N ASP A 247 18.14 -6.31 -27.99
CA ASP A 247 19.51 -6.72 -28.27
C ASP A 247 20.13 -5.88 -29.42
N GLY A 248 19.30 -5.50 -30.38
CA GLY A 248 19.67 -4.71 -31.57
C GLY A 248 19.93 -3.23 -31.32
N LEU A 249 19.59 -2.69 -30.14
CA LEU A 249 19.87 -1.30 -29.78
C LEU A 249 21.37 -1.00 -29.83
N LYS A 250 21.77 -0.15 -30.77
CA LYS A 250 23.16 0.29 -30.94
C LYS A 250 23.56 1.17 -29.76
N GLN A 251 24.79 1.00 -29.26
CA GLN A 251 25.32 1.77 -28.12
C GLN A 251 25.36 3.30 -28.32
N ARG A 252 25.24 3.79 -29.56
CA ARG A 252 25.31 5.21 -29.92
C ARG A 252 23.94 5.87 -30.12
N ALA A 253 22.85 5.10 -30.02
CA ALA A 253 21.52 5.61 -30.35
C ALA A 253 20.92 6.50 -29.25
N HIS A 254 21.52 6.64 -28.06
CA HIS A 254 20.97 7.43 -26.95
C HIS A 254 19.47 7.16 -26.68
N VAL A 255 19.07 5.88 -26.78
CA VAL A 255 17.72 5.40 -26.51
C VAL A 255 17.73 4.58 -25.22
N VAL A 256 16.81 4.89 -24.30
CA VAL A 256 16.55 4.09 -23.09
C VAL A 256 15.17 3.47 -23.22
N VAL A 257 15.05 2.18 -22.87
CA VAL A 257 13.75 1.50 -22.83
C VAL A 257 13.30 1.37 -21.38
N MET A 258 12.13 1.91 -21.08
CA MET A 258 11.46 1.75 -19.80
C MET A 258 10.23 0.86 -20.00
N ALA A 259 9.93 -0.01 -19.05
CA ALA A 259 8.73 -0.84 -19.09
C ALA A 259 8.04 -0.86 -17.73
N ALA A 260 6.71 -0.98 -17.71
CA ALA A 260 5.93 -1.09 -16.49
C ALA A 260 5.13 -2.39 -16.45
N THR A 261 5.05 -3.01 -15.28
CA THR A 261 4.20 -4.18 -15.03
C THR A 261 3.61 -4.16 -13.62
N ASN A 262 2.44 -4.80 -13.47
CA ASN A 262 1.88 -5.09 -12.15
C ASN A 262 2.34 -6.46 -11.62
N ARG A 263 2.87 -7.32 -12.49
CA ARG A 263 3.18 -8.72 -12.20
C ARG A 263 4.59 -9.07 -12.69
N PRO A 264 5.66 -8.71 -11.96
CA PRO A 264 7.04 -8.98 -12.41
C PRO A 264 7.35 -10.48 -12.63
N ASN A 265 6.57 -11.36 -11.98
CA ASN A 265 6.69 -12.81 -12.10
C ASN A 265 5.96 -13.40 -13.33
N SER A 266 5.10 -12.63 -14.02
CA SER A 266 4.43 -13.09 -15.24
C SER A 266 5.26 -12.85 -16.50
N ILE A 267 6.27 -11.99 -16.46
CA ILE A 267 7.13 -11.64 -17.61
C ILE A 267 8.09 -12.79 -17.97
N ASP A 268 8.39 -12.95 -19.25
CA ASP A 268 9.46 -13.84 -19.74
C ASP A 268 10.80 -13.49 -19.08
N ALA A 269 11.39 -14.46 -18.37
CA ALA A 269 12.67 -14.30 -17.68
C ALA A 269 13.83 -13.91 -18.61
N ALA A 270 13.72 -14.13 -19.92
CA ALA A 270 14.69 -13.68 -20.91
C ALA A 270 14.78 -12.14 -20.99
N LEU A 271 13.68 -11.42 -20.75
CA LEU A 271 13.65 -9.95 -20.79
C LEU A 271 14.37 -9.32 -19.59
N ARG A 272 14.38 -10.01 -18.44
CA ARG A 272 15.03 -9.58 -17.18
C ARG A 272 16.53 -9.88 -17.11
N ARG A 273 17.13 -10.36 -18.21
CA ARG A 273 18.57 -10.68 -18.26
C ARG A 273 19.39 -9.44 -18.57
N PHE A 274 20.65 -9.47 -18.12
CA PHE A 274 21.63 -8.41 -18.36
C PHE A 274 21.72 -8.03 -19.86
N GLY A 275 21.71 -6.73 -20.15
CA GLY A 275 21.70 -6.18 -21.51
C GLY A 275 20.30 -5.88 -22.09
N ARG A 276 19.23 -6.26 -21.38
CA ARG A 276 17.83 -5.94 -21.69
C ARG A 276 17.24 -5.10 -20.55
N PHE A 277 16.24 -5.59 -19.80
CA PHE A 277 15.85 -4.99 -18.52
C PHE A 277 16.80 -5.48 -17.44
N ASP A 278 17.98 -4.85 -17.38
CA ASP A 278 19.03 -5.15 -16.42
C ASP A 278 18.87 -4.39 -15.10
N ARG A 279 17.90 -3.48 -15.04
CA ARG A 279 17.51 -2.73 -13.84
C ARG A 279 16.04 -2.93 -13.56
N GLU A 280 15.72 -3.24 -12.31
CA GLU A 280 14.36 -3.39 -11.82
C GLU A 280 14.16 -2.40 -10.67
N VAL A 281 13.06 -1.65 -10.71
CA VAL A 281 12.72 -0.65 -9.70
C VAL A 281 11.34 -0.96 -9.14
N ASP A 282 11.29 -1.16 -7.82
CA ASP A 282 10.07 -1.44 -7.06
C ASP A 282 9.35 -0.13 -6.72
N ILE A 283 8.22 0.12 -7.39
CA ILE A 283 7.30 1.22 -7.09
C ILE A 283 6.20 0.67 -6.18
N GLY A 284 6.52 0.61 -4.89
CA GLY A 284 5.62 0.13 -3.84
C GLY A 284 4.50 1.10 -3.49
N ILE A 285 3.64 0.67 -2.55
CA ILE A 285 2.60 1.52 -1.96
C ILE A 285 3.27 2.64 -1.15
N PRO A 286 2.81 3.89 -1.25
CA PRO A 286 3.39 5.01 -0.50
C PRO A 286 3.18 4.85 1.02
N ASP A 287 4.19 5.26 1.80
CA ASP A 287 4.10 5.40 3.25
C ASP A 287 3.29 6.65 3.64
N ALA A 288 3.03 6.89 4.93
CA ALA A 288 2.23 8.04 5.38
C ALA A 288 2.79 9.38 4.87
N THR A 289 4.11 9.55 4.90
CA THR A 289 4.79 10.74 4.35
C THR A 289 4.55 10.87 2.85
N GLY A 290 4.68 9.77 2.11
CA GLY A 290 4.45 9.76 0.67
C GLY A 290 2.99 10.01 0.30
N ARG A 291 2.03 9.51 1.10
CA ARG A 291 0.61 9.81 0.91
C ARG A 291 0.32 11.29 1.16
N LEU A 292 0.94 11.90 2.17
CA LEU A 292 0.84 13.34 2.40
C LEU A 292 1.37 14.13 1.19
N GLU A 293 2.52 13.76 0.61
CA GLU A 293 3.04 14.39 -0.61
C GLU A 293 2.06 14.29 -1.78
N ILE A 294 1.47 13.11 -1.99
CA ILE A 294 0.48 12.88 -3.05
C ILE A 294 -0.78 13.73 -2.81
N LEU A 295 -1.28 13.79 -1.58
CA LEU A 295 -2.43 14.64 -1.21
C LEU A 295 -2.13 16.12 -1.47
N GLN A 296 -0.93 16.59 -1.11
CA GLN A 296 -0.49 17.97 -1.38
C GLN A 296 -0.45 18.28 -2.87
N ILE A 297 -0.03 17.33 -3.71
CA ILE A 297 -0.01 17.50 -5.17
C ILE A 297 -1.44 17.63 -5.71
N HIS A 298 -2.35 16.73 -5.33
CA HIS A 298 -3.71 16.75 -5.83
C HIS A 298 -4.57 17.89 -5.27
N THR A 299 -4.23 18.43 -4.10
CA THR A 299 -4.91 19.58 -3.50
C THR A 299 -4.30 20.92 -3.86
N LYS A 300 -3.18 20.95 -4.60
CA LYS A 300 -2.46 22.17 -4.99
C LYS A 300 -3.31 23.21 -5.72
N ASN A 301 -4.25 22.74 -6.54
CA ASN A 301 -5.18 23.57 -7.31
C ASN A 301 -6.58 23.64 -6.67
N MET A 302 -6.77 23.03 -5.50
CA MET A 302 -8.02 23.02 -4.77
C MET A 302 -7.99 24.11 -3.69
N LYS A 303 -9.08 24.87 -3.57
CA LYS A 303 -9.25 25.77 -2.42
C LYS A 303 -9.65 24.92 -1.22
N LEU A 304 -8.74 24.76 -0.26
CA LEU A 304 -9.01 24.06 1.00
C LEU A 304 -9.50 25.06 2.05
N ALA A 305 -10.40 24.61 2.92
CA ALA A 305 -10.78 25.34 4.13
C ALA A 305 -9.71 25.17 5.23
N ASP A 306 -9.70 26.09 6.21
CA ASP A 306 -8.69 26.15 7.27
C ASP A 306 -8.72 24.94 8.22
N ASP A 307 -9.81 24.18 8.22
CA ASP A 307 -10.01 22.98 9.05
C ASP A 307 -9.40 21.71 8.46
N VAL A 308 -8.93 21.75 7.20
CA VAL A 308 -8.41 20.56 6.51
C VAL A 308 -7.02 20.20 7.00
N ASP A 309 -6.91 19.02 7.61
CA ASP A 309 -5.64 18.41 8.01
C ASP A 309 -5.28 17.24 7.07
N LEU A 310 -4.42 17.51 6.10
CA LEU A 310 -3.94 16.48 5.16
C LEU A 310 -3.02 15.44 5.82
N GLU A 311 -2.37 15.77 6.93
CA GLU A 311 -1.53 14.81 7.67
C GLU A 311 -2.41 13.76 8.36
N GLN A 312 -3.55 14.20 8.93
CA GLN A 312 -4.57 13.29 9.43
C GLN A 312 -5.09 12.38 8.30
N VAL A 313 -5.48 12.94 7.15
CA VAL A 313 -5.97 12.14 6.00
C VAL A 313 -4.90 11.15 5.54
N ALA A 314 -3.63 11.54 5.48
CA ALA A 314 -2.54 10.63 5.12
C ALA A 314 -2.37 9.46 6.12
N SER A 315 -2.59 9.70 7.42
CA SER A 315 -2.53 8.66 8.45
C SER A 315 -3.68 7.66 8.34
N GLU A 316 -4.88 8.13 8.00
CA GLU A 316 -6.10 7.30 7.89
C GLU A 316 -6.19 6.54 6.55
N THR A 317 -5.53 7.03 5.49
CA THR A 317 -5.52 6.42 4.15
C THR A 317 -4.53 5.28 4.00
N HIS A 318 -4.45 4.38 4.98
CA HIS A 318 -3.53 3.25 4.92
C HIS A 318 -3.79 2.36 3.69
N GLY A 319 -2.72 1.88 3.05
CA GLY A 319 -2.80 1.04 1.85
C GLY A 319 -3.30 1.73 0.57
N HIS A 320 -3.65 3.02 0.61
CA HIS A 320 -4.05 3.78 -0.57
C HIS A 320 -2.85 4.03 -1.49
N VAL A 321 -3.05 3.85 -2.79
CA VAL A 321 -2.05 4.21 -3.83
C VAL A 321 -2.32 5.60 -4.39
N GLY A 322 -1.43 6.11 -5.25
CA GLY A 322 -1.55 7.44 -5.83
C GLY A 322 -2.89 7.69 -6.53
N SER A 323 -3.38 6.73 -7.31
CA SER A 323 -4.70 6.82 -7.95
C SER A 323 -5.87 6.83 -6.97
N ASP A 324 -5.75 6.13 -5.83
CA ASP A 324 -6.81 6.11 -4.81
C ASP A 324 -6.88 7.46 -4.11
N LEU A 325 -5.74 8.07 -3.80
CA LEU A 325 -5.66 9.41 -3.20
C LEU A 325 -6.13 10.50 -4.17
N ALA A 326 -5.80 10.37 -5.46
CA ALA A 326 -6.33 11.25 -6.51
C ALA A 326 -7.87 11.18 -6.58
N ALA A 327 -8.42 9.96 -6.53
CA ALA A 327 -9.85 9.73 -6.50
C ALA A 327 -10.50 10.26 -5.21
N LEU A 328 -9.84 10.09 -4.05
CA LEU A 328 -10.28 10.63 -2.77
C LEU A 328 -10.41 12.16 -2.81
N CYS A 329 -9.37 12.87 -3.27
CA CYS A 329 -9.40 14.32 -3.43
C CYS A 329 -10.49 14.76 -4.41
N SER A 330 -10.67 14.02 -5.51
CA SER A 330 -11.69 14.31 -6.51
C SER A 330 -13.11 14.13 -5.94
N GLU A 331 -13.36 13.08 -5.16
CA GLU A 331 -14.66 12.86 -4.50
C GLU A 331 -14.92 13.91 -3.42
N ALA A 332 -13.90 14.31 -2.65
CA ALA A 332 -14.04 15.41 -1.69
C ALA A 332 -14.41 16.73 -2.38
N ALA A 333 -13.81 17.03 -3.53
CA ALA A 333 -14.16 18.21 -4.33
C ALA A 333 -15.59 18.11 -4.89
N LEU A 334 -15.95 16.96 -5.47
CA LEU A 334 -17.29 16.73 -6.00
C LEU A 334 -18.36 16.80 -4.90
N GLN A 335 -18.05 16.33 -3.70
CA GLN A 335 -18.95 16.44 -2.56
C GLN A 335 -19.21 17.90 -2.19
N GLN A 336 -18.16 18.74 -2.15
CA GLN A 336 -18.32 20.18 -1.93
C GLN A 336 -19.16 20.85 -3.03
N ILE A 337 -18.98 20.44 -4.29
CA ILE A 337 -19.81 20.92 -5.40
C ILE A 337 -21.26 20.50 -5.21
N ARG A 338 -21.55 19.23 -4.85
CA ARG A 338 -22.90 18.73 -4.60
C ARG A 338 -23.61 19.49 -3.48
N GLU A 339 -22.91 19.81 -2.40
CA GLU A 339 -23.46 20.58 -1.26
C GLU A 339 -23.80 22.04 -1.64
N LYS A 340 -23.15 22.56 -2.68
CA LYS A 340 -23.34 23.93 -3.19
C LYS A 340 -24.12 23.99 -4.50
N MET A 341 -24.53 22.85 -5.07
CA MET A 341 -25.26 22.79 -6.34
C MET A 341 -26.55 23.59 -6.32
N ASP A 342 -27.27 23.62 -5.19
CA ASP A 342 -28.53 24.37 -5.05
C ASP A 342 -28.33 25.90 -5.15
N LEU A 343 -27.08 26.37 -5.04
CA LEU A 343 -26.70 27.79 -5.13
C LEU A 343 -26.11 28.15 -6.49
N ILE A 344 -25.88 27.17 -7.37
CA ILE A 344 -25.29 27.34 -8.69
C ILE A 344 -26.42 27.24 -9.71
N ASP A 345 -26.64 28.31 -10.48
CA ASP A 345 -27.52 28.25 -11.64
C ASP A 345 -26.80 27.51 -12.79
N LEU A 346 -27.28 26.32 -13.16
CA LEU A 346 -26.70 25.50 -14.22
C LEU A 346 -26.96 26.06 -15.62
N GLU A 347 -27.85 27.04 -15.76
CA GLU A 347 -28.19 27.68 -17.05
C GLU A 347 -27.28 28.87 -17.39
N ASP A 348 -26.48 29.37 -16.43
CA ASP A 348 -25.58 30.50 -16.62
C ASP A 348 -24.16 30.05 -16.96
N GLU A 349 -23.55 30.61 -18.02
CA GLU A 349 -22.19 30.24 -18.46
C GLU A 349 -21.09 30.81 -17.54
N ASN A 350 -21.42 31.78 -16.68
CA ASN A 350 -20.47 32.45 -15.79
C ASN A 350 -20.85 32.23 -14.33
N ILE A 351 -19.91 31.73 -13.52
CA ILE A 351 -20.10 31.53 -12.08
C ILE A 351 -19.71 32.80 -11.33
N ASP A 352 -20.58 33.28 -10.45
CA ASP A 352 -20.32 34.45 -9.60
C ASP A 352 -19.08 34.24 -8.72
N ALA A 353 -18.27 35.30 -8.58
CA ALA A 353 -17.03 35.27 -7.79
C ALA A 353 -17.29 34.97 -6.30
N GLU A 354 -18.44 35.36 -5.75
CA GLU A 354 -18.83 35.05 -4.37
C GLU A 354 -19.13 33.54 -4.19
N VAL A 355 -19.74 32.91 -5.20
CA VAL A 355 -19.98 31.47 -5.21
C VAL A 355 -18.65 30.72 -5.31
N LEU A 356 -17.76 31.15 -6.21
CA LEU A 356 -16.40 30.61 -6.34
C LEU A 356 -15.60 30.73 -5.03
N ASP A 357 -15.72 31.84 -4.31
CA ASP A 357 -15.04 32.02 -3.02
C ASP A 357 -15.61 31.07 -1.94
N SER A 358 -16.91 30.74 -2.01
CA SER A 358 -17.58 29.83 -1.08
C SER A 358 -17.33 28.33 -1.33
N LEU A 359 -16.71 27.96 -2.47
CA LEU A 359 -16.41 26.57 -2.88
C LEU A 359 -15.15 25.98 -2.22
N ALA A 360 -14.81 26.38 -0.99
CA ALA A 360 -13.69 25.80 -0.25
C ALA A 360 -14.02 24.38 0.24
N VAL A 361 -13.17 23.40 -0.08
CA VAL A 361 -13.33 22.00 0.33
C VAL A 361 -12.98 21.86 1.81
N THR A 362 -13.88 21.28 2.59
CA THR A 362 -13.77 21.15 4.06
C THR A 362 -13.27 19.77 4.50
N MET A 363 -12.90 19.65 5.77
CA MET A 363 -12.49 18.35 6.33
C MET A 363 -13.65 17.35 6.36
N GLU A 364 -14.90 17.80 6.45
CA GLU A 364 -16.08 16.93 6.37
C GLU A 364 -16.22 16.28 4.98
N ASN A 365 -15.91 17.01 3.91
CA ASN A 365 -15.93 16.44 2.56
C ASN A 365 -14.85 15.34 2.41
N PHE A 366 -13.67 15.52 3.02
CA PHE A 366 -12.64 14.47 3.06
C PHE A 366 -13.09 13.25 3.88
N ARG A 367 -13.74 13.45 5.04
CA ARG A 367 -14.31 12.34 5.83
C ARG A 367 -15.40 11.58 5.07
N TYR A 368 -16.25 12.29 4.33
CA TYR A 368 -17.24 11.67 3.45
C TYR A 368 -16.56 10.81 2.38
N ALA A 369 -15.56 11.38 1.70
CA ALA A 369 -14.80 10.67 0.67
C ALA A 369 -14.08 9.43 1.23
N LEU A 370 -13.51 9.51 2.44
CA LEU A 370 -12.88 8.38 3.13
C LEU A 370 -13.87 7.25 3.40
N GLY A 371 -15.12 7.57 3.75
CA GLY A 371 -16.19 6.58 3.94
C GLY A 371 -16.61 5.85 2.66
N GLN A 372 -16.34 6.43 1.48
CA GLN A 372 -16.63 5.84 0.17
C GLN A 372 -15.41 5.20 -0.49
N SER A 373 -14.20 5.60 -0.09
CA SER A 373 -12.95 5.15 -0.69
C SER A 373 -12.60 3.73 -0.26
N ASN A 374 -12.32 2.86 -1.23
CA ASN A 374 -11.78 1.52 -0.98
C ASN A 374 -10.40 1.40 -1.66
N PRO A 375 -9.31 1.14 -0.92
CA PRO A 375 -7.95 1.12 -1.48
C PRO A 375 -7.79 0.00 -2.52
N SER A 376 -7.28 0.34 -3.69
CA SER A 376 -7.15 -0.59 -4.82
C SER A 376 -6.10 -1.67 -4.56
N ALA A 377 -5.05 -1.37 -3.79
CA ALA A 377 -4.00 -2.32 -3.48
C ALA A 377 -4.44 -3.48 -2.56
N LEU A 378 -5.52 -3.30 -1.78
CA LEU A 378 -5.99 -4.29 -0.79
C LEU A 378 -7.11 -5.20 -1.34
N ARG A 379 -7.59 -4.98 -2.59
CA ARG A 379 -8.78 -5.65 -3.16
C ARG A 379 -8.59 -7.12 -3.57
N GLU A 380 -7.37 -7.58 -3.87
CA GLU A 380 -7.17 -8.95 -4.40
C GLU A 380 -6.93 -10.04 -3.33
N THR A 381 -6.72 -9.68 -2.07
CA THR A 381 -6.75 -10.55 -0.88
C THR A 381 -6.78 -9.59 0.30
N VAL A 382 -7.85 -9.60 1.09
CA VAL A 382 -8.16 -8.59 2.11
C VAL A 382 -6.97 -8.36 3.04
N VAL A 383 -6.19 -7.31 2.74
CA VAL A 383 -5.12 -6.82 3.59
C VAL A 383 -5.73 -5.66 4.36
N GLU A 384 -5.97 -5.83 5.65
CA GLU A 384 -6.60 -4.81 6.49
C GLU A 384 -5.71 -4.58 7.71
N VAL A 385 -5.69 -3.37 8.26
CA VAL A 385 -5.25 -3.18 9.64
C VAL A 385 -6.45 -3.54 10.52
N PRO A 386 -6.36 -4.57 11.37
CA PRO A 386 -7.52 -4.97 12.19
C PRO A 386 -7.87 -3.86 13.16
N ASN A 387 -9.15 -3.63 13.45
CA ASN A 387 -9.59 -2.69 14.49
C ASN A 387 -9.59 -3.29 15.91
N THR A 388 -9.11 -4.53 16.05
CA THR A 388 -9.10 -5.25 17.33
C THR A 388 -7.89 -4.82 18.14
N THR A 389 -8.09 -4.36 19.37
CA THR A 389 -7.02 -3.91 20.28
C THR A 389 -6.77 -4.94 21.38
N TRP A 390 -5.71 -4.76 22.19
CA TRP A 390 -5.49 -5.61 23.37
C TRP A 390 -6.60 -5.56 24.42
N GLU A 391 -7.41 -4.49 24.43
CA GLU A 391 -8.55 -4.33 25.32
C GLU A 391 -9.74 -5.21 24.90
N ASP A 392 -9.83 -5.53 23.61
CA ASP A 392 -10.86 -6.44 23.08
C ASP A 392 -10.56 -7.92 23.39
N VAL A 393 -9.35 -8.22 23.85
CA VAL A 393 -8.92 -9.58 24.24
C VAL A 393 -8.84 -9.68 25.76
N GLY A 394 -9.77 -10.38 26.39
CA GLY A 394 -9.74 -10.59 27.84
C GLY A 394 -8.75 -11.68 28.29
N GLY A 395 -7.88 -11.35 29.26
CA GLY A 395 -6.93 -12.29 29.87
C GLY A 395 -5.68 -12.57 29.02
N LEU A 396 -5.07 -13.74 29.25
CA LEU A 396 -3.88 -14.22 28.51
C LEU A 396 -2.65 -13.29 28.59
N ASP A 397 -2.47 -12.58 29.70
CA ASP A 397 -1.44 -11.52 29.83
C ASP A 397 -0.01 -11.99 29.54
N ASN A 398 0.31 -13.23 29.91
CA ASN A 398 1.63 -13.82 29.61
C ASN A 398 1.84 -14.01 28.10
N VAL A 399 0.81 -14.49 27.40
CA VAL A 399 0.85 -14.69 25.94
C VAL A 399 0.93 -13.35 25.22
N LYS A 400 0.22 -12.31 25.71
CA LYS A 400 0.32 -10.95 25.17
C LYS A 400 1.73 -10.41 25.27
N LYS A 401 2.39 -10.55 26.43
CA LYS A 401 3.79 -10.12 26.62
C LYS A 401 4.74 -10.87 25.71
N GLU A 402 4.59 -12.19 25.60
CA GLU A 402 5.41 -13.02 24.70
C GLU A 402 5.25 -12.58 23.23
N LEU A 403 4.03 -12.24 22.80
CA LEU A 403 3.79 -11.72 21.45
C LEU A 403 4.39 -10.33 21.21
N GLN A 404 4.34 -9.44 22.20
CA GLN A 404 5.02 -8.15 22.12
C GLN A 404 6.54 -8.32 21.96
N GLU A 405 7.14 -9.24 22.71
CA GLU A 405 8.58 -9.54 22.60
C GLU A 405 8.95 -10.13 21.22
N LEU A 406 8.08 -10.98 20.65
CA LEU A 406 8.34 -11.66 19.39
C LEU A 406 8.08 -10.81 18.15
N VAL A 407 7.05 -9.95 18.17
CA VAL A 407 6.59 -9.21 16.98
C VAL A 407 6.89 -7.72 17.09
N GLN A 408 6.57 -7.09 18.22
CA GLN A 408 6.70 -5.64 18.39
C GLN A 408 8.16 -5.22 18.57
N TYR A 409 8.92 -5.90 19.44
CA TYR A 409 10.30 -5.50 19.74
C TYR A 409 11.25 -5.55 18.54
N PRO A 410 11.19 -6.53 17.63
CA PRO A 410 12.01 -6.52 16.42
C PRO A 410 11.69 -5.37 15.47
N VAL A 411 10.45 -4.88 15.47
CA VAL A 411 9.99 -3.78 14.62
C VAL A 411 10.41 -2.43 15.22
N GLU A 412 10.16 -2.22 16.51
CA GLU A 412 10.43 -0.94 17.19
C GLU A 412 11.89 -0.76 17.61
N HIS A 413 12.62 -1.85 17.85
CA HIS A 413 13.98 -1.84 18.39
C HIS A 413 14.98 -2.72 17.61
N PRO A 414 15.13 -2.54 16.28
CA PRO A 414 16.04 -3.35 15.47
C PRO A 414 17.51 -3.20 15.88
N ASP A 415 17.89 -2.05 16.44
CA ASP A 415 19.23 -1.74 16.96
C ASP A 415 19.65 -2.66 18.10
N LYS A 416 18.70 -3.02 18.99
CA LYS A 416 18.95 -3.96 20.10
C LYS A 416 19.28 -5.35 19.56
N PHE A 417 18.52 -5.86 18.60
CA PHE A 417 18.76 -7.17 17.99
C PHE A 417 20.11 -7.24 17.27
N LEU A 418 20.47 -6.18 16.53
CA LEU A 418 21.79 -6.05 15.90
C LEU A 418 22.92 -6.05 16.93
N LYS A 419 22.77 -5.31 18.04
CA LYS A 419 23.76 -5.25 19.12
C LYS A 419 24.01 -6.62 19.76
N PHE A 420 22.97 -7.41 19.94
CA PHE A 420 23.07 -8.75 20.54
C PHE A 420 23.35 -9.86 19.51
N GLY A 421 23.46 -9.52 18.22
CA GLY A 421 23.74 -10.48 17.15
C GLY A 421 22.68 -11.57 17.00
N MET A 422 21.45 -11.30 17.44
CA MET A 422 20.34 -12.25 17.35
C MET A 422 19.40 -11.87 16.21
N THR A 423 19.04 -12.85 15.39
CA THR A 423 17.95 -12.74 14.43
C THR A 423 16.62 -13.06 15.14
N PRO A 424 15.59 -12.21 14.99
CA PRO A 424 14.28 -12.48 15.58
C PRO A 424 13.63 -13.68 14.90
N SER A 425 12.92 -14.52 15.68
CA SER A 425 12.07 -15.57 15.14
C SER A 425 10.88 -14.95 14.40
N ARG A 426 10.48 -15.57 13.28
CA ARG A 426 9.44 -15.01 12.40
C ARG A 426 8.14 -15.78 12.37
N GLY A 427 8.15 -17.00 12.90
CA GLY A 427 7.01 -17.88 12.87
C GLY A 427 6.53 -18.26 14.25
N VAL A 428 5.25 -18.00 14.49
CA VAL A 428 4.54 -18.40 15.72
C VAL A 428 3.44 -19.38 15.35
N LEU A 429 3.29 -20.47 16.09
CA LEU A 429 2.13 -21.34 16.03
C LEU A 429 1.31 -21.21 17.32
N PHE A 430 0.10 -20.69 17.17
CA PHE A 430 -0.95 -20.77 18.16
C PHE A 430 -1.60 -22.13 18.15
N TYR A 431 -1.61 -22.80 19.30
CA TYR A 431 -2.34 -24.04 19.48
C TYR A 431 -3.13 -24.03 20.79
N GLY A 432 -4.28 -24.68 20.77
CA GLY A 432 -5.16 -24.77 21.94
C GLY A 432 -6.60 -25.08 21.56
N PRO A 433 -7.50 -25.19 22.52
CA PRO A 433 -8.91 -25.48 22.26
C PRO A 433 -9.58 -24.43 21.36
N PRO A 434 -10.64 -24.83 20.61
CA PRO A 434 -11.40 -23.91 19.79
C PRO A 434 -12.06 -22.82 20.66
N GLY A 435 -12.30 -21.65 20.06
CA GLY A 435 -13.03 -20.57 20.73
C GLY A 435 -12.26 -19.82 21.83
N CYS A 436 -10.94 -19.97 21.92
CA CYS A 436 -10.11 -19.28 22.95
C CYS A 436 -9.42 -18.00 22.44
N GLY A 437 -9.86 -17.44 21.30
CA GLY A 437 -9.39 -16.14 20.84
C GLY A 437 -8.07 -16.13 20.06
N LYS A 438 -7.63 -17.27 19.48
CA LYS A 438 -6.40 -17.34 18.65
C LYS A 438 -6.40 -16.32 17.50
N THR A 439 -7.50 -16.25 16.76
CA THR A 439 -7.71 -15.30 15.66
C THR A 439 -7.79 -13.85 16.16
N LEU A 440 -8.40 -13.61 17.33
CA LEU A 440 -8.49 -12.27 17.93
C LEU A 440 -7.12 -11.77 18.42
N LEU A 441 -6.30 -12.66 19.00
CA LEU A 441 -4.93 -12.35 19.40
C LEU A 441 -4.06 -11.96 18.20
N ALA A 442 -4.17 -12.70 17.09
CA ALA A 442 -3.45 -12.39 15.85
C ALA A 442 -3.84 -11.02 15.29
N LYS A 443 -5.13 -10.66 15.37
CA LYS A 443 -5.62 -9.33 14.97
C LYS A 443 -5.15 -8.22 15.92
N ALA A 444 -5.14 -8.49 17.22
CA ALA A 444 -4.69 -7.52 18.23
C ALA A 444 -3.20 -7.17 18.10
N ILE A 445 -2.33 -8.17 17.90
CA ILE A 445 -0.89 -7.90 17.70
C ILE A 445 -0.62 -7.13 16.41
N ALA A 446 -1.38 -7.39 15.34
CA ALA A 446 -1.24 -6.65 14.09
C ALA A 446 -1.67 -5.19 14.22
N ASN A 447 -2.77 -4.91 14.94
CA ASN A 447 -3.19 -3.54 15.26
C ASN A 447 -2.14 -2.82 16.12
N GLU A 448 -1.63 -3.46 17.17
CA GLU A 448 -0.63 -2.86 18.06
C GLU A 448 0.64 -2.47 17.30
N CYS A 449 1.08 -3.33 16.37
CA CYS A 449 2.27 -3.07 15.55
C CYS A 449 2.00 -2.12 14.37
N GLN A 450 0.76 -1.63 14.21
CA GLN A 450 0.30 -0.87 13.03
C GLN A 450 0.70 -1.57 11.72
N ALA A 451 0.61 -2.89 11.71
CA ALA A 451 1.03 -3.74 10.61
C ALA A 451 -0.17 -4.22 9.79
N ASN A 452 0.06 -4.43 8.50
CA ASN A 452 -0.92 -5.05 7.62
C ASN A 452 -1.26 -6.46 8.10
N PHE A 453 -2.53 -6.86 8.08
CA PHE A 453 -2.95 -8.20 8.46
C PHE A 453 -3.54 -8.93 7.25
N ILE A 454 -2.96 -10.08 6.92
CA ILE A 454 -3.45 -10.97 5.86
C ILE A 454 -3.91 -12.26 6.54
N SER A 455 -5.21 -12.50 6.54
CA SER A 455 -5.79 -13.73 7.07
C SER A 455 -6.10 -14.70 5.95
N ILE A 456 -5.63 -15.93 6.08
CA ILE A 456 -5.95 -17.03 5.16
C ILE A 456 -6.47 -18.19 5.97
N LYS A 457 -7.68 -18.63 5.67
CA LYS A 457 -8.24 -19.82 6.29
C LYS A 457 -7.78 -21.05 5.53
N GLY A 458 -7.49 -22.14 6.24
CA GLY A 458 -7.07 -23.41 5.63
C GLY A 458 -7.97 -23.87 4.46
N PRO A 459 -9.31 -23.82 4.56
CA PRO A 459 -10.20 -24.14 3.44
C PRO A 459 -10.06 -23.23 2.21
N GLU A 460 -9.69 -21.96 2.37
CA GLU A 460 -9.51 -21.02 1.24
C GLU A 460 -8.35 -21.43 0.35
N LEU A 461 -7.29 -22.01 0.94
CA LEU A 461 -6.17 -22.61 0.20
C LEU A 461 -6.58 -23.86 -0.59
N LEU A 462 -7.69 -24.52 -0.21
CA LEU A 462 -8.25 -25.69 -0.88
C LEU A 462 -9.31 -25.32 -1.91
N THR A 463 -10.15 -24.31 -1.69
CA THR A 463 -11.22 -23.91 -2.63
C THR A 463 -10.70 -23.25 -3.90
N MET A 464 -9.46 -22.77 -3.91
CA MET A 464 -8.78 -22.31 -5.14
C MET A 464 -8.42 -23.47 -6.10
N TRP A 465 -8.85 -24.71 -5.82
CA TRP A 465 -8.49 -25.94 -6.53
C TRP A 465 -9.32 -26.22 -7.80
N PHE A 466 -8.92 -25.64 -8.92
CA PHE A 466 -8.79 -26.37 -10.19
C PHE A 466 -7.64 -25.76 -10.99
N GLY A 467 -6.39 -26.07 -10.61
CA GLY A 467 -5.21 -25.89 -11.48
C GLY A 467 -4.10 -24.91 -11.05
N GLU A 468 -4.34 -23.95 -10.14
CA GLU A 468 -3.40 -22.83 -9.87
C GLU A 468 -2.92 -22.67 -8.41
N SER A 469 -3.13 -23.65 -7.53
CA SER A 469 -2.92 -23.47 -6.08
C SER A 469 -1.49 -23.11 -5.64
N GLU A 470 -0.46 -23.59 -6.32
CA GLU A 470 0.94 -23.21 -6.01
C GLU A 470 1.24 -21.75 -6.37
N ALA A 471 0.69 -21.26 -7.49
CA ALA A 471 0.86 -19.87 -7.91
C ALA A 471 0.18 -18.93 -6.92
N ASN A 472 -1.02 -19.28 -6.46
CA ASN A 472 -1.76 -18.46 -5.49
C ASN A 472 -1.06 -18.38 -4.14
N VAL A 473 -0.44 -19.46 -3.66
CA VAL A 473 0.40 -19.42 -2.45
C VAL A 473 1.58 -18.48 -2.66
N ARG A 474 2.27 -18.52 -3.80
CA ARG A 474 3.35 -17.56 -4.10
C ARG A 474 2.83 -16.12 -4.12
N ASP A 475 1.70 -15.89 -4.76
CA ASP A 475 1.09 -14.56 -4.86
C ASP A 475 0.69 -14.02 -3.48
N VAL A 476 0.17 -14.86 -2.59
CA VAL A 476 -0.09 -14.49 -1.19
C VAL A 476 1.18 -14.03 -0.48
N PHE A 477 2.25 -14.81 -0.57
CA PHE A 477 3.51 -14.48 0.11
C PHE A 477 4.16 -13.25 -0.54
N ASP A 478 4.04 -13.07 -1.86
CA ASP A 478 4.48 -11.87 -2.57
C ASP A 478 3.68 -10.64 -2.14
N LYS A 479 2.36 -10.76 -1.94
CA LYS A 479 1.53 -9.67 -1.39
C LYS A 479 1.93 -9.33 0.05
N ALA A 480 2.16 -10.33 0.90
CA ALA A 480 2.66 -10.10 2.26
C ALA A 480 4.01 -9.37 2.25
N ARG A 481 4.89 -9.68 1.29
CA ARG A 481 6.18 -8.99 1.07
C ARG A 481 6.01 -7.55 0.59
N GLN A 482 5.01 -7.27 -0.25
CA GLN A 482 4.70 -5.93 -0.76
C GLN A 482 4.01 -5.07 0.31
N ALA A 483 3.22 -5.71 1.18
CA ALA A 483 2.52 -5.08 2.29
C ALA A 483 3.37 -4.99 3.58
N ALA A 484 4.68 -5.25 3.54
CA ALA A 484 5.53 -5.17 4.73
C ALA A 484 5.56 -3.72 5.29
N PRO A 485 5.42 -3.51 6.62
CA PRO A 485 5.31 -4.51 7.70
C PRO A 485 3.96 -5.23 7.71
N CYS A 486 3.99 -6.57 7.73
CA CYS A 486 2.80 -7.41 7.57
C CYS A 486 2.82 -8.63 8.50
N VAL A 487 1.66 -8.97 9.06
CA VAL A 487 1.38 -10.21 9.76
C VAL A 487 0.56 -11.11 8.83
N LEU A 488 1.15 -12.24 8.43
CA LEU A 488 0.52 -13.28 7.62
C LEU A 488 -0.04 -14.36 8.56
N PHE A 489 -1.36 -14.40 8.71
CA PHE A 489 -2.07 -15.29 9.61
C PHE A 489 -2.72 -16.45 8.86
N PHE A 490 -2.25 -17.67 9.11
CA PHE A 490 -2.87 -18.91 8.64
C PHE A 490 -3.79 -19.48 9.72
N ASP A 491 -5.10 -19.31 9.55
CA ASP A 491 -6.10 -19.89 10.45
C ASP A 491 -6.49 -21.31 10.01
N GLU A 492 -6.90 -22.13 10.97
CA GLU A 492 -7.33 -23.52 10.74
C GLU A 492 -6.31 -24.36 9.96
N LEU A 493 -5.02 -24.25 10.32
CA LEU A 493 -3.96 -25.03 9.66
C LEU A 493 -4.20 -26.54 9.72
N ASP A 494 -4.98 -27.03 10.69
CA ASP A 494 -5.40 -28.42 10.79
C ASP A 494 -6.28 -28.92 9.64
N SER A 495 -6.90 -28.02 8.86
CA SER A 495 -7.67 -28.41 7.68
C SER A 495 -6.78 -28.79 6.49
N ILE A 496 -5.59 -28.17 6.38
CA ILE A 496 -4.64 -28.39 5.27
C ILE A 496 -3.47 -29.29 5.70
N ALA A 497 -2.91 -29.07 6.88
CA ALA A 497 -1.62 -29.61 7.31
C ALA A 497 -1.76 -30.93 8.07
N LYS A 498 -2.62 -31.84 7.59
CA LYS A 498 -2.76 -33.18 8.20
C LYS A 498 -1.51 -34.01 7.94
N SER A 499 -1.01 -34.68 8.98
CA SER A 499 0.14 -35.57 8.93
C SER A 499 0.01 -36.55 7.76
N ARG A 500 1.01 -36.54 6.87
CA ARG A 500 1.10 -37.39 5.68
C ARG A 500 1.00 -38.86 6.10
N GLY A 501 -0.10 -39.54 5.75
CA GLY A 501 -0.24 -40.97 6.02
C GLY A 501 -1.64 -41.55 6.20
N GLY A 502 -2.71 -40.75 6.13
CA GLY A 502 -4.07 -41.23 6.46
C GLY A 502 -4.84 -41.95 5.34
N ASN A 503 -4.68 -41.58 4.06
CA ASN A 503 -5.51 -42.11 2.98
C ASN A 503 -4.68 -42.48 1.74
N VAL A 504 -4.59 -43.78 1.46
CA VAL A 504 -4.06 -44.38 0.22
C VAL A 504 -5.13 -44.27 -0.88
N GLY A 505 -5.50 -43.05 -1.26
CA GLY A 505 -6.48 -42.78 -2.31
C GLY A 505 -6.21 -41.44 -2.98
N ASP A 506 -6.34 -41.42 -4.30
CA ASP A 506 -5.90 -40.46 -5.33
C ASP A 506 -6.31 -38.95 -5.17
N GLY A 507 -6.78 -38.52 -3.99
CA GLY A 507 -7.21 -37.15 -3.70
C GLY A 507 -6.32 -36.33 -2.74
N GLY A 508 -5.27 -36.93 -2.15
CA GLY A 508 -4.41 -36.28 -1.13
C GLY A 508 -3.27 -35.40 -1.66
N GLY A 509 -2.83 -35.59 -2.91
CA GLY A 509 -1.58 -34.98 -3.40
C GLY A 509 -1.63 -33.47 -3.67
N ALA A 510 -2.81 -32.85 -3.68
CA ALA A 510 -2.92 -31.41 -3.86
C ALA A 510 -2.71 -30.64 -2.53
N ALA A 511 -3.11 -31.19 -1.39
CA ALA A 511 -2.85 -30.58 -0.08
C ALA A 511 -1.36 -30.64 0.25
N ASP A 512 -0.71 -31.77 -0.05
CA ASP A 512 0.72 -31.95 0.13
C ASP A 512 1.55 -30.96 -0.71
N ARG A 513 1.14 -30.70 -1.97
CA ARG A 513 1.79 -29.71 -2.84
C ARG A 513 1.67 -28.29 -2.30
N VAL A 514 0.49 -27.91 -1.82
CA VAL A 514 0.26 -26.60 -1.19
C VAL A 514 1.11 -26.43 0.07
N ILE A 515 1.17 -27.42 0.95
CA ILE A 515 2.04 -27.37 2.15
C ILE A 515 3.50 -27.24 1.74
N ASN A 516 3.98 -28.03 0.79
CA ASN A 516 5.36 -27.93 0.31
C ASN A 516 5.67 -26.52 -0.25
N GLN A 517 4.71 -25.90 -0.95
CA GLN A 517 4.87 -24.54 -1.44
C GLN A 517 4.90 -23.54 -0.28
N VAL A 518 4.00 -23.64 0.71
CA VAL A 518 4.01 -22.80 1.92
C VAL A 518 5.37 -22.92 2.64
N LEU A 519 5.87 -24.14 2.81
CA LEU A 519 7.18 -24.38 3.42
C LEU A 519 8.33 -23.75 2.62
N THR A 520 8.28 -23.84 1.28
CA THR A 520 9.27 -23.22 0.39
C THR A 520 9.23 -21.70 0.50
N GLU A 521 8.04 -21.11 0.59
CA GLU A 521 7.89 -19.66 0.76
C GLU A 521 8.34 -19.19 2.15
N MET A 522 8.09 -19.97 3.20
CA MET A 522 8.58 -19.69 4.55
C MET A 522 10.11 -19.72 4.61
N ASP A 523 10.75 -20.74 4.04
CA ASP A 523 12.22 -20.85 3.98
C ASP A 523 12.83 -19.75 3.07
N GLY A 524 12.10 -19.33 2.04
CA GLY A 524 12.50 -18.27 1.10
C GLY A 524 12.33 -16.84 1.64
N MET A 525 11.75 -16.67 2.83
CA MET A 525 11.62 -15.34 3.45
C MET A 525 12.96 -14.84 3.99
N THR A 526 13.65 -14.03 3.19
CA THR A 526 14.91 -13.39 3.59
C THR A 526 14.76 -12.38 4.74
N ASP A 527 15.83 -12.20 5.51
CA ASP A 527 15.90 -11.34 6.71
C ASP A 527 15.54 -9.86 6.48
N LYS A 528 15.40 -9.39 5.24
CA LYS A 528 15.22 -7.96 4.94
C LYS A 528 13.76 -7.50 4.83
N LYS A 529 12.77 -8.39 4.80
CA LYS A 529 11.34 -8.02 4.72
C LYS A 529 10.66 -8.28 6.05
N ASN A 530 10.09 -7.25 6.69
CA ASN A 530 9.38 -7.30 7.98
C ASN A 530 8.02 -8.02 7.86
N VAL A 531 8.05 -9.31 7.51
CA VAL A 531 6.87 -10.17 7.41
C VAL A 531 6.92 -11.21 8.52
N PHE A 532 5.90 -11.20 9.37
CA PHE A 532 5.73 -12.15 10.47
C PHE A 532 4.65 -13.16 10.11
N ILE A 533 4.89 -14.44 10.40
CA ILE A 533 3.98 -15.52 10.05
C ILE A 533 3.40 -16.10 11.34
N ILE A 534 2.07 -16.15 11.42
CA ILE A 534 1.36 -16.73 12.56
C ILE A 534 0.46 -17.84 12.04
N GLY A 535 0.66 -19.07 12.49
CA GLY A 535 -0.26 -20.18 12.26
C GLY A 535 -1.18 -20.36 13.46
N ALA A 536 -2.43 -20.75 13.24
CA ALA A 536 -3.33 -21.20 14.28
C ALA A 536 -3.88 -22.60 13.97
N THR A 537 -3.90 -23.46 14.98
CA THR A 537 -4.49 -24.80 14.90
C THR A 537 -5.28 -25.14 16.15
N ASN A 538 -6.42 -25.80 15.97
CA ASN A 538 -7.15 -26.43 17.07
C ASN A 538 -6.65 -27.85 17.35
N ARG A 539 -5.85 -28.42 16.44
CA ARG A 539 -5.43 -29.82 16.49
C ARG A 539 -3.93 -29.94 16.23
N PRO A 540 -3.09 -29.69 17.25
CA PRO A 540 -1.65 -29.78 17.09
C PRO A 540 -1.16 -31.23 16.96
N ASP A 541 -1.99 -32.23 17.27
CA ASP A 541 -1.71 -33.67 17.13
C ASP A 541 -1.54 -34.11 15.67
N ILE A 542 -2.19 -33.42 14.73
CA ILE A 542 -2.19 -33.78 13.31
C ILE A 542 -1.32 -32.88 12.44
N ILE A 543 -0.63 -31.88 13.00
CA ILE A 543 0.15 -30.93 12.21
C ILE A 543 1.41 -31.60 11.65
N ASP A 544 1.77 -31.31 10.38
CA ASP A 544 3.02 -31.79 9.78
C ASP A 544 4.24 -31.28 10.60
N PRO A 545 5.08 -32.16 11.18
CA PRO A 545 6.25 -31.76 11.94
C PRO A 545 7.25 -30.90 11.14
N ALA A 546 7.19 -30.93 9.80
CA ALA A 546 8.00 -30.06 8.96
C ALA A 546 7.72 -28.57 9.20
N ILE A 547 6.48 -28.20 9.56
CA ILE A 547 6.09 -26.80 9.82
C ILE A 547 6.73 -26.28 11.11
N LEU A 548 6.99 -27.16 12.08
CA LEU A 548 7.51 -26.83 13.42
C LEU A 548 9.04 -26.72 13.48
N ARG A 549 9.74 -26.89 12.35
CA ARG A 549 11.21 -26.86 12.32
C ARG A 549 11.73 -25.45 12.59
N PRO A 550 12.92 -25.31 13.24
CA PRO A 550 13.58 -24.01 13.43
C PRO A 550 13.67 -23.20 12.13
N GLY A 551 13.33 -21.91 12.18
CA GLY A 551 13.26 -21.02 11.02
C GLY A 551 11.89 -20.97 10.32
N ARG A 552 10.94 -21.83 10.71
CA ARG A 552 9.54 -21.81 10.26
C ARG A 552 8.65 -21.37 11.43
N LEU A 553 7.64 -22.16 11.83
CA LEU A 553 6.83 -21.88 13.03
C LEU A 553 7.50 -22.50 14.27
N ASP A 554 8.59 -21.90 14.71
CA ASP A 554 9.44 -22.44 15.78
C ASP A 554 9.03 -21.99 17.20
N GLN A 555 8.26 -20.91 17.32
CA GLN A 555 7.65 -20.46 18.57
C GLN A 555 6.26 -21.09 18.71
N LEU A 556 6.07 -21.90 19.75
CA LEU A 556 4.83 -22.64 19.98
C LEU A 556 4.14 -22.05 21.20
N ILE A 557 3.09 -21.27 20.97
CA ILE A 557 2.36 -20.57 22.02
C ILE A 557 1.08 -21.33 22.30
N TYR A 558 0.98 -21.86 23.52
CA TYR A 558 -0.23 -22.52 24.00
C TYR A 558 -1.25 -21.51 24.50
N ILE A 559 -2.47 -21.58 23.97
CA ILE A 559 -3.59 -20.73 24.39
C ILE A 559 -4.59 -21.60 25.17
N PRO A 560 -4.59 -21.54 26.51
CA PRO A 560 -5.46 -22.35 27.35
C PRO A 560 -6.90 -21.83 27.36
N LEU A 561 -7.80 -22.60 28.01
CA LEU A 561 -9.10 -22.09 28.42
C LEU A 561 -8.94 -20.97 29.47
N PRO A 562 -9.86 -19.98 29.50
CA PRO A 562 -9.76 -18.85 30.41
C PRO A 562 -9.96 -19.26 31.87
N ASP A 563 -9.07 -18.79 32.74
CA ASP A 563 -9.21 -18.86 34.20
C ASP A 563 -10.28 -17.88 34.72
N GLU A 564 -10.62 -17.94 36.00
CA GLU A 564 -11.69 -17.08 36.57
C GLU A 564 -11.44 -15.57 36.34
N PRO A 565 -10.22 -15.02 36.59
CA PRO A 565 -9.90 -13.65 36.21
C PRO A 565 -10.06 -13.36 34.71
N SER A 566 -9.59 -14.25 33.83
CA SER A 566 -9.73 -14.07 32.38
C SER A 566 -11.20 -14.09 31.96
N ARG A 567 -12.04 -14.95 32.54
CA ARG A 567 -13.48 -14.98 32.24
C ARG A 567 -14.17 -13.67 32.60
N ILE A 568 -13.82 -13.06 33.75
CA ILE A 568 -14.31 -11.72 34.12
C ILE A 568 -13.90 -10.69 33.07
N SER A 569 -12.63 -10.69 32.67
CA SER A 569 -12.10 -9.75 31.66
C SER A 569 -12.76 -9.94 30.29
N ILE A 570 -13.00 -11.19 29.86
CA ILE A 570 -13.71 -11.50 28.60
C ILE A 570 -15.15 -10.99 28.64
N LEU A 571 -15.87 -11.25 29.73
CA LEU A 571 -17.25 -10.77 29.90
C LEU A 571 -17.31 -9.23 29.87
N LYS A 572 -16.38 -8.54 30.52
CA LYS A 572 -16.26 -7.08 30.49
C LYS A 572 -15.96 -6.56 29.08
N ALA A 573 -15.02 -7.17 28.36
CA ALA A 573 -14.66 -6.78 27.00
C ALA A 573 -15.86 -6.92 26.04
N ASN A 574 -16.57 -8.05 26.10
CA ASN A 574 -17.74 -8.31 25.27
C ASN A 574 -18.92 -7.35 25.57
N LEU A 575 -19.15 -7.03 26.84
CA LEU A 575 -20.28 -6.20 27.27
C LEU A 575 -19.96 -4.70 27.27
N ARG A 576 -18.72 -4.29 26.97
CA ARG A 576 -18.27 -2.89 27.00
C ARG A 576 -19.14 -1.95 26.16
N LYS A 577 -19.66 -2.44 25.03
CA LYS A 577 -20.51 -1.67 24.09
C LYS A 577 -22.01 -1.87 24.34
N SER A 578 -22.39 -2.68 25.32
CA SER A 578 -23.79 -3.02 25.61
C SER A 578 -24.27 -2.34 26.90
N PRO A 579 -25.50 -1.81 26.95
CA PRO A 579 -26.06 -1.28 28.18
C PRO A 579 -26.44 -2.44 29.12
N VAL A 580 -25.68 -2.62 30.20
CA VAL A 580 -25.91 -3.70 31.17
C VAL A 580 -26.32 -3.10 32.51
N ALA A 581 -27.37 -3.65 33.09
CA ALA A 581 -27.88 -3.20 34.38
C ALA A 581 -26.85 -3.44 35.50
N LYS A 582 -26.79 -2.52 36.46
CA LYS A 582 -25.85 -2.58 37.60
C LYS A 582 -26.01 -3.80 38.49
N ASP A 583 -27.15 -4.49 38.37
CA ASP A 583 -27.48 -5.65 39.17
C ASP A 583 -26.87 -6.96 38.62
N VAL A 584 -26.25 -6.93 37.43
CA VAL A 584 -25.56 -8.07 36.82
C VAL A 584 -24.17 -8.28 37.45
N ASP A 585 -24.00 -9.37 38.20
CA ASP A 585 -22.71 -9.74 38.81
C ASP A 585 -21.86 -10.59 37.86
N LEU A 586 -20.90 -9.94 37.19
CA LEU A 586 -19.94 -10.61 36.31
C LEU A 586 -18.99 -11.57 37.05
N GLY A 587 -18.72 -11.33 38.33
CA GLY A 587 -17.89 -12.22 39.15
C GLY A 587 -18.59 -13.53 39.44
N TYR A 588 -19.89 -13.50 39.72
CA TYR A 588 -20.70 -14.70 39.85
C TYR A 588 -20.79 -15.47 38.52
N LEU A 589 -21.06 -14.78 37.40
CA LEU A 589 -21.09 -15.41 36.07
C LEU A 589 -19.76 -16.11 35.74
N ALA A 590 -18.63 -15.49 36.06
CA ALA A 590 -17.31 -16.09 35.86
C ALA A 590 -17.10 -17.37 36.71
N LYS A 591 -17.64 -17.44 37.93
CA LYS A 591 -17.55 -18.64 38.78
C LYS A 591 -18.33 -19.82 38.22
N VAL A 592 -19.55 -19.57 37.73
CA VAL A 592 -20.43 -20.63 37.22
C VAL A 592 -20.02 -21.11 35.82
N THR A 593 -19.34 -20.26 35.05
CA THR A 593 -18.85 -20.59 33.68
C THR A 593 -17.49 -21.29 33.67
N HIS A 594 -17.18 -22.11 34.69
CA HIS A 594 -15.94 -22.89 34.70
C HIS A 594 -15.88 -23.88 33.51
N GLY A 595 -14.79 -23.85 32.76
CA GLY A 595 -14.58 -24.71 31.58
C GLY A 595 -15.32 -24.26 30.32
N PHE A 596 -15.81 -23.02 30.29
CA PHE A 596 -16.32 -22.36 29.09
C PHE A 596 -15.18 -21.68 28.33
N SER A 597 -15.21 -21.74 26.99
CA SER A 597 -14.29 -21.01 26.13
C SER A 597 -14.67 -19.52 26.01
N GLY A 598 -13.77 -18.70 25.47
CA GLY A 598 -14.07 -17.28 25.20
C GLY A 598 -15.29 -17.12 24.28
N ALA A 599 -15.40 -17.97 23.25
CA ALA A 599 -16.55 -17.99 22.34
C ALA A 599 -17.85 -18.39 23.06
N ASP A 600 -17.80 -19.33 24.01
CA ASP A 600 -18.98 -19.70 24.79
C ASP A 600 -19.45 -18.54 25.68
N LEU A 601 -18.52 -17.77 26.27
CA LEU A 601 -18.86 -16.57 27.04
C LEU A 601 -19.46 -15.47 26.16
N THR A 602 -18.93 -15.30 24.95
CA THR A 602 -19.50 -14.37 23.96
C THR A 602 -20.91 -14.79 23.56
N GLU A 603 -21.16 -16.09 23.33
CA GLU A 603 -22.49 -16.61 23.02
C GLU A 603 -23.49 -16.34 24.16
N ILE A 604 -23.08 -16.50 25.43
CA ILE A 604 -23.93 -16.19 26.58
C ILE A 604 -24.33 -14.70 26.57
N CYS A 605 -23.37 -13.81 26.31
CA CYS A 605 -23.61 -12.36 26.24
C CYS A 605 -24.53 -11.99 25.07
N GLN A 606 -24.25 -12.53 23.88
CA GLN A 606 -25.08 -12.30 22.68
C GLN A 606 -26.50 -12.82 22.85
N ARG A 607 -26.67 -13.98 23.50
CA ARG A 607 -27.98 -14.55 23.77
C ARG A 607 -28.75 -13.74 24.80
N ALA A 608 -28.11 -13.27 25.87
CA ALA A 608 -28.73 -12.37 26.84
C ALA A 608 -29.18 -11.06 26.16
N CYS A 609 -28.35 -10.49 25.28
CA CYS A 609 -28.70 -9.32 24.49
C CYS A 609 -29.89 -9.58 23.54
N LYS A 610 -29.91 -10.72 22.83
CA LYS A 610 -31.05 -11.12 21.97
C LYS A 610 -32.37 -11.27 22.75
N LEU A 611 -32.31 -11.71 24.01
CA LEU A 611 -33.49 -11.80 24.87
C LEU A 611 -33.99 -10.41 25.27
N ALA A 612 -33.08 -9.50 25.64
CA ALA A 612 -33.42 -8.10 25.94
C ALA A 612 -34.04 -7.38 24.72
N ILE A 613 -33.45 -7.57 23.53
CA ILE A 613 -34.00 -7.02 22.27
C ILE A 613 -35.39 -7.59 21.99
N ARG A 614 -35.60 -8.89 22.23
CA ARG A 614 -36.93 -9.51 22.06
C ARG A 614 -37.95 -8.89 23.02
N GLU A 615 -37.59 -8.70 24.28
CA GLU A 615 -38.45 -8.04 25.27
C GLU A 615 -38.82 -6.62 24.83
N ALA A 616 -37.84 -5.82 24.42
CA ALA A 616 -38.06 -4.45 23.93
C ALA A 616 -39.06 -4.40 22.76
N ILE A 617 -38.86 -5.25 21.74
CA ILE A 617 -39.75 -5.32 20.56
C ILE A 617 -41.16 -5.80 20.96
N GLU A 618 -41.27 -6.78 21.87
CA GLU A 618 -42.57 -7.28 22.34
C GLU A 618 -43.35 -6.22 23.13
N GLU A 619 -42.66 -5.38 23.91
CA GLU A 619 -43.27 -4.25 24.62
C GLU A 619 -43.68 -3.12 23.67
N GLU A 620 -42.85 -2.79 22.68
CA GLU A 620 -43.18 -1.79 21.65
C GLU A 620 -44.44 -2.19 20.87
N ILE A 621 -44.54 -3.45 20.42
CA ILE A 621 -45.74 -3.97 19.74
C ILE A 621 -46.98 -3.92 20.65
N ARG A 622 -46.82 -4.16 21.96
CA ARG A 622 -47.92 -4.08 22.93
C ARG A 622 -48.38 -2.64 23.12
N ASN A 623 -47.45 -1.70 23.21
CA ASN A 623 -47.72 -0.28 23.34
C ASN A 623 -48.38 0.29 22.07
N GLU A 624 -47.94 -0.12 20.88
CA GLU A 624 -48.59 0.24 19.61
C GLU A 624 -50.03 -0.27 19.53
N LYS A 625 -50.28 -1.51 19.97
CA LYS A 625 -51.65 -2.06 20.03
C LYS A 625 -52.52 -1.27 21.01
N ALA A 626 -51.97 -0.92 22.18
CA ALA A 626 -52.67 -0.09 23.16
C ALA A 626 -52.98 1.32 22.63
N ARG A 627 -52.06 1.96 21.90
CA ARG A 627 -52.29 3.24 21.20
C ARG A 627 -53.39 3.13 20.14
N LYS A 628 -53.43 2.01 19.39
CA LYS A 628 -54.50 1.76 18.40
C LYS A 628 -55.86 1.55 19.05
N ASP A 629 -55.92 0.89 20.19
CA ASP A 629 -57.16 0.61 20.91
C ASP A 629 -57.69 1.82 21.70
N ASN A 630 -56.81 2.79 22.07
CA ASN A 630 -57.21 3.99 22.80
C ASN A 630 -56.33 5.22 22.45
N PRO A 631 -56.72 6.05 21.46
CA PRO A 631 -55.89 7.11 20.90
C PRO A 631 -55.68 8.35 21.80
N ASP A 632 -56.40 8.48 22.92
CA ASP A 632 -56.25 9.58 23.89
C ASP A 632 -55.23 9.27 25.02
N LEU A 633 -54.51 8.15 24.95
CA LEU A 633 -53.42 7.84 25.89
C LEU A 633 -52.17 8.65 25.54
N ASP A 634 -51.91 9.72 26.30
CA ASP A 634 -50.62 10.43 26.34
C ASP A 634 -49.53 9.46 26.83
N MET A 635 -48.76 8.91 25.90
CA MET A 635 -47.54 8.17 26.16
C MET A 635 -46.38 9.03 25.66
N GLU A 636 -45.38 9.31 26.51
CA GLU A 636 -44.16 10.00 26.09
C GLU A 636 -43.48 9.21 24.95
N ASP A 637 -43.33 9.82 23.77
CA ASP A 637 -42.79 9.17 22.57
C ASP A 637 -41.30 8.75 22.70
N ASP A 638 -40.63 9.12 23.80
CA ASP A 638 -39.19 8.90 24.06
C ASP A 638 -38.91 7.85 25.17
N TYR A 639 -39.94 7.10 25.61
CA TYR A 639 -39.79 6.07 26.65
C TYR A 639 -39.25 4.76 26.05
N ASP A 640 -37.99 4.41 26.33
CA ASP A 640 -37.42 3.08 26.05
C ASP A 640 -37.88 2.08 27.15
N PRO A 641 -38.71 1.08 26.80
CA PRO A 641 -39.21 0.11 27.78
C PRO A 641 -38.11 -0.77 28.41
N VAL A 642 -37.04 -1.06 27.66
CA VAL A 642 -35.96 -1.97 28.10
C VAL A 642 -34.60 -1.33 27.78
N PRO A 643 -34.19 -0.33 28.58
CA PRO A 643 -32.97 0.43 28.30
C PRO A 643 -31.67 -0.34 28.62
N GLU A 644 -31.76 -1.42 29.40
CA GLU A 644 -30.60 -2.16 29.91
C GLU A 644 -30.83 -3.68 29.96
N ILE A 645 -29.77 -4.45 29.71
CA ILE A 645 -29.78 -5.91 29.86
C ILE A 645 -29.72 -6.27 31.35
N ARG A 646 -30.81 -6.84 31.87
CA ARG A 646 -30.98 -7.26 33.28
C ARG A 646 -30.43 -8.66 33.58
N ARG A 647 -30.33 -8.98 34.88
CA ARG A 647 -29.93 -10.31 35.39
C ARG A 647 -30.77 -11.45 34.80
N ASP A 648 -32.09 -11.26 34.68
CA ASP A 648 -33.02 -12.30 34.23
C ASP A 648 -32.71 -12.81 32.81
N HIS A 649 -32.24 -11.91 31.93
CA HIS A 649 -31.78 -12.28 30.58
C HIS A 649 -30.55 -13.19 30.61
N PHE A 650 -29.62 -12.94 31.55
CA PHE A 650 -28.43 -13.78 31.74
C PHE A 650 -28.79 -15.12 32.35
N GLU A 651 -29.72 -15.18 33.30
CA GLU A 651 -30.21 -16.44 33.87
C GLU A 651 -30.88 -17.31 32.80
N GLU A 652 -31.74 -16.71 31.97
CA GLU A 652 -32.41 -17.42 30.88
C GLU A 652 -31.40 -17.86 29.79
N SER A 653 -30.41 -17.01 29.47
CA SER A 653 -29.30 -17.37 28.58
C SER A 653 -28.52 -18.59 29.11
N MET A 654 -28.23 -18.60 30.41
CA MET A 654 -27.43 -19.63 31.07
C MET A 654 -28.09 -21.01 31.07
N LYS A 655 -29.44 -21.08 31.12
CA LYS A 655 -30.19 -22.36 31.03
C LYS A 655 -29.88 -23.16 29.76
N PHE A 656 -29.54 -22.47 28.68
CA PHE A 656 -29.27 -23.09 27.38
C PHE A 656 -27.79 -23.05 27.00
N ALA A 657 -26.93 -22.50 27.86
CA ALA A 657 -25.51 -22.43 27.63
C ALA A 657 -24.90 -23.84 27.68
N ARG A 658 -24.04 -24.16 26.70
CA ARG A 658 -23.35 -25.45 26.61
C ARG A 658 -21.85 -25.21 26.53
N ARG A 659 -21.08 -26.08 27.19
CA ARG A 659 -19.62 -26.08 27.08
C ARG A 659 -19.22 -26.67 25.74
N SER A 660 -18.42 -25.94 24.97
CA SER A 660 -17.91 -26.43 23.68
C SER A 660 -16.73 -27.40 23.82
N VAL A 661 -16.02 -27.38 24.95
CA VAL A 661 -14.81 -28.19 25.17
C VAL A 661 -15.03 -29.17 26.31
N SER A 662 -14.81 -30.47 26.06
CA SER A 662 -14.94 -31.53 27.04
C SER A 662 -13.70 -31.65 27.95
N ASP A 663 -13.85 -32.14 29.17
CA ASP A 663 -12.74 -32.34 30.10
C ASP A 663 -11.68 -33.33 29.56
N ASN A 664 -12.09 -34.27 28.72
CA ASN A 664 -11.17 -35.19 28.04
C ASN A 664 -10.30 -34.46 27.02
N ASP A 665 -10.84 -33.47 26.31
CA ASP A 665 -10.07 -32.72 25.31
C ASP A 665 -9.09 -31.75 25.99
N ILE A 666 -9.50 -31.14 27.11
CA ILE A 666 -8.62 -30.29 27.93
C ILE A 666 -7.36 -31.08 28.34
N ARG A 667 -7.55 -32.28 28.88
CA ARG A 667 -6.43 -33.15 29.29
C ARG A 667 -5.50 -33.50 28.13
N LYS A 668 -6.03 -33.71 26.91
CA LYS A 668 -5.20 -33.96 25.72
C LYS A 668 -4.31 -32.77 25.41
N TYR A 669 -4.85 -31.55 25.44
CA TYR A 669 -4.06 -30.34 25.18
C TYR A 669 -3.00 -30.09 26.25
N GLU A 670 -3.31 -30.32 27.53
CA GLU A 670 -2.37 -30.17 28.64
C GLU A 670 -1.24 -31.21 28.58
N MET A 671 -1.57 -32.48 28.34
CA MET A 671 -0.57 -33.53 28.16
C MET A 671 0.32 -33.24 26.94
N PHE A 672 -0.27 -32.75 25.85
CA PHE A 672 0.48 -32.37 24.66
C PHE A 672 1.43 -31.21 24.95
N ALA A 673 0.95 -30.13 25.60
CA ALA A 673 1.79 -29.00 26.00
C ALA A 673 2.96 -29.43 26.91
N GLN A 674 2.71 -30.31 27.88
CA GLN A 674 3.75 -30.86 28.75
C GLN A 674 4.77 -31.72 28.00
N THR A 675 4.30 -32.59 27.09
CA THR A 675 5.18 -33.45 26.28
C THR A 675 6.07 -32.62 25.37
N LEU A 676 5.53 -31.53 24.81
CA LEU A 676 6.26 -30.63 23.91
C LEU A 676 7.26 -29.73 24.66
N GLN A 677 6.93 -29.32 25.89
CA GLN A 677 7.89 -28.66 26.78
C GLN A 677 9.03 -29.62 27.20
N GLN A 678 8.71 -30.89 27.49
CA GLN A 678 9.71 -31.91 27.85
C GLN A 678 10.63 -32.27 26.67
N SER A 679 10.11 -32.40 25.46
CA SER A 679 10.91 -32.72 24.27
C SER A 679 11.89 -31.60 23.86
N ARG A 680 11.62 -30.36 24.28
CA ARG A 680 12.48 -29.18 24.02
C ARG A 680 13.50 -28.87 25.13
N GLY A 681 13.57 -29.70 26.19
CA GLY A 681 14.71 -29.70 27.11
C GLY A 681 14.91 -28.42 27.96
N PHE A 682 13.89 -27.58 28.11
CA PHE A 682 13.96 -26.42 29.00
C PHE A 682 13.16 -26.68 30.28
N GLY A 683 13.81 -27.32 31.24
CA GLY A 683 13.22 -27.66 32.54
C GLY A 683 14.29 -27.85 33.63
N GLY A 684 14.84 -26.75 34.13
CA GLY A 684 15.25 -26.64 35.54
C GLY A 684 16.71 -26.88 35.95
N ASN A 685 17.56 -27.54 35.15
CA ASN A 685 18.88 -28.00 35.65
C ASN A 685 20.13 -27.50 34.90
N PHE A 686 20.04 -26.43 34.11
CA PHE A 686 21.25 -25.78 33.61
C PHE A 686 21.72 -24.68 34.55
N ARG A 687 22.86 -24.90 35.21
CA ARG A 687 23.61 -23.86 35.93
C ARG A 687 25.02 -23.83 35.38
N PHE A 688 25.54 -22.62 35.15
CA PHE A 688 26.96 -22.45 34.88
C PHE A 688 27.77 -22.92 36.10
N PRO A 689 28.87 -23.69 35.91
CA PRO A 689 29.77 -24.03 37.00
C PRO A 689 30.34 -22.74 37.62
N GLY A 690 30.07 -22.48 38.91
CA GLY A 690 30.67 -21.35 39.65
C GLY A 690 29.71 -20.46 40.45
N GLN A 691 28.39 -20.64 40.38
CA GLN A 691 27.46 -19.88 41.22
C GLN A 691 27.29 -20.53 42.61
N ALA A 692 28.08 -20.06 43.58
CA ALA A 692 27.79 -20.28 44.99
C ALA A 692 26.45 -19.61 45.34
N GLY A 693 25.47 -20.41 45.75
CA GLY A 693 24.17 -19.89 46.22
C GLY A 693 24.30 -19.17 47.58
N PRO A 694 23.34 -18.29 47.92
CA PRO A 694 23.31 -17.71 49.26
C PRO A 694 22.97 -18.80 50.28
N SER A 695 23.75 -18.83 51.35
CA SER A 695 23.59 -19.70 52.51
C SER A 695 22.20 -19.57 53.14
N GLY A 696 21.32 -20.54 52.86
CA GLY A 696 20.14 -20.84 53.66
C GLY A 696 20.43 -22.04 54.54
N GLY A 697 20.77 -21.79 55.80
CA GLY A 697 21.03 -22.84 56.78
C GLY A 697 19.74 -23.54 57.20
N GLN A 698 19.75 -24.87 57.16
CA GLN A 698 19.09 -25.74 58.14
C GLN A 698 19.73 -27.12 58.04
N GLY A 699 20.35 -27.54 59.14
CA GLY A 699 20.99 -28.84 59.24
C GLY A 699 20.01 -29.94 59.61
N SER A 700 20.32 -31.16 59.15
CA SER A 700 20.09 -32.39 59.91
C SER A 700 20.76 -33.58 59.23
N GLY A 701 21.62 -34.27 59.99
CA GLY A 701 21.74 -35.73 59.95
C GLY A 701 22.59 -36.33 58.84
N GLY A 702 23.79 -36.80 59.21
CA GLY A 702 24.66 -37.55 58.32
C GLY A 702 24.47 -39.06 58.42
N THR A 703 24.93 -39.74 57.37
CA THR A 703 25.55 -41.10 57.26
C THR A 703 25.63 -41.31 55.75
N GLY A 704 26.78 -41.38 55.09
CA GLY A 704 27.87 -42.34 55.30
C GLY A 704 27.78 -43.39 54.17
N GLY A 705 28.70 -43.37 53.21
CA GLY A 705 28.71 -44.34 52.11
C GLY A 705 29.53 -43.91 50.90
N ASP A 706 30.84 -44.07 51.04
CA ASP A 706 31.87 -44.00 50.00
C ASP A 706 31.62 -45.06 48.90
N ASN A 707 31.89 -44.72 47.64
CA ASN A 707 32.44 -45.63 46.62
C ASN A 707 32.69 -44.89 45.29
N LEU A 708 33.98 -44.58 45.09
CA LEU A 708 34.67 -44.53 43.79
C LEU A 708 34.25 -45.71 42.90
N TYR A 709 34.03 -45.45 41.60
CA TYR A 709 34.65 -46.20 40.51
C TYR A 709 34.77 -45.29 39.26
N GLU A 710 36.02 -45.05 38.87
CA GLU A 710 36.43 -44.69 37.51
C GLU A 710 36.25 -45.90 36.58
N GLU A 711 35.74 -45.65 35.38
CA GLU A 711 36.01 -46.36 34.11
C GLU A 711 35.27 -45.50 33.06
N GLY A 712 35.86 -45.00 31.99
CA GLY A 712 36.92 -45.52 31.15
C GLY A 712 36.44 -45.26 29.73
N ASP A 713 37.28 -44.62 28.92
CA ASP A 713 37.05 -44.27 27.52
C ASP A 713 36.42 -45.41 26.69
N ASP A 714 35.60 -45.05 25.71
CA ASP A 714 35.69 -45.67 24.38
C ASP A 714 35.00 -44.79 23.32
N ASP A 715 35.83 -44.09 22.55
CA ASP A 715 35.55 -43.69 21.17
C ASP A 715 35.54 -44.93 20.27
N LEU A 716 34.43 -45.23 19.57
CA LEU A 716 34.50 -45.84 18.24
C LEU A 716 33.16 -45.77 17.45
N TYR A 717 33.17 -44.96 16.39
CA TYR A 717 32.43 -45.03 15.12
C TYR A 717 31.10 -45.82 15.02
N SER A 718 30.04 -45.12 14.63
CA SER A 718 29.23 -45.37 13.41
C SER A 718 28.32 -44.18 13.09
#